data_AF-A0A0A2K6Y9-F1
#
_entry.id   AF-A0A0A2K6Y9-F1
#
_cell.length_a   1.000
_cell.length_b   1.000
_cell.length_c   1.000
_cell.angle_alpha   90.00
_cell.angle_beta   90.00
_cell.angle_gamma   90.00
#
_symmetry.space_group_name_H-M   'P 1'
#
loop_
_entity.id
_entity.type
_entity.pdbx_description
1 polymer ?
#
loop_
_entity_poly.entity_id
_entity_poly.type
_entity_poly.pdbx_seq_one_letter_code
_entity_poly.pdbx_strand_id
1 'polypeptide(L)'
;MAARLSRSLAQANCRVFTGLCSRATPRIAHVGARAGLLAHRNTWNLAPRNCRVKQANTARYLHTDFDPSAKQNASILNATTYKGSSITEKHWMGQELAVVDTSIDPQAIYHFMEFIMYGILPNGKKTDLALLNQDEFPLFMTPSAEWAPAPFNKAALPTIQKAMERITTPEDLSRLCHIGQNIYFLKSRLWGGLAPVPASRWREKDLNNPDHFTIAHEHLTSVIAVFEYLNIPTIQNNMRDTFNKISGDFGEMQDALNARRKAQDGLSPELNLTALWEQFIRAQYEVMTSTAHSWVLARVAELRERTTDIFSTVDNPESPEMEVITQRWTDLVSATSMADFNIWISMDGYNGFHPPSEVIAGLHNPDLTHLDKNYGFSGLVMERLTKCIEAQNEAATVQGPSAIQSDTARRERLSISTEVQDELREKIRGRTPSPQPPVLPWIQKLLRVQEASLSMDPSERHDFSFGLAIYRAAYQLSDEEWENLKRDLEAHLSAWSDGVQRADELKPLLKLHWFDCKELGFDTTNPVTAARSHFQQIRSSDEWANHIAPSVFLLVDHFGVGSYTDDEFNASFTKDKGFLKGDFQGHVLAIDADFDNSATTSESADGMANEELQDEAIQYPGHMRILGNLVWSELYPMTMLQSVGLQNFWAQAREHPKKVYTGPTVPSQVESWKERNAMKTLMMDSFVDYLKEKNPTLAGKVQGYRKEGHI
;
A
#
# COMPACT_ATOMS: atom_id res chain seq x y z
N MET A 1 11.07 -57.71 18.42
CA MET A 1 12.45 -57.22 18.25
C MET A 1 12.55 -56.71 16.81
N ALA A 2 12.84 -55.47 16.43
CA ALA A 2 12.93 -54.14 17.05
C ALA A 2 13.60 -53.24 15.97
N ALA A 3 13.31 -51.91 15.97
CA ALA A 3 13.90 -50.84 15.14
C ALA A 3 13.33 -50.68 13.70
N ARG A 4 12.47 -49.69 13.44
CA ARG A 4 12.71 -48.24 13.23
C ARG A 4 13.42 -47.93 11.90
N LEU A 5 12.75 -47.16 11.04
CA LEU A 5 13.16 -45.81 10.66
C LEU A 5 12.00 -45.07 9.97
N SER A 6 11.37 -44.18 10.74
CA SER A 6 10.58 -43.05 10.27
C SER A 6 11.49 -41.81 10.16
N ARG A 7 11.01 -40.81 9.40
CA ARG A 7 11.45 -39.40 9.24
C ARG A 7 12.09 -39.08 7.89
N SER A 8 11.32 -38.40 7.04
CA SER A 8 11.83 -37.36 6.15
C SER A 8 10.74 -36.31 5.88
N LEU A 9 10.74 -35.26 6.69
CA LEU A 9 10.15 -33.97 6.39
C LEU A 9 11.09 -32.88 6.92
N ALA A 10 11.30 -31.86 6.09
CA ALA A 10 11.94 -30.56 6.31
C ALA A 10 13.44 -30.52 6.70
N GLN A 11 14.32 -30.24 5.72
CA GLN A 11 15.49 -29.36 5.85
C GLN A 11 16.28 -29.23 4.52
N ALA A 12 16.11 -28.10 3.82
CA ALA A 12 17.05 -27.48 2.86
C ALA A 12 16.29 -26.30 2.21
N ASN A 13 16.58 -25.02 2.46
CA ASN A 13 17.80 -24.34 2.01
C ASN A 13 18.06 -23.08 2.86
N CYS A 14 18.95 -23.20 3.84
CA CYS A 14 19.77 -22.09 4.31
C CYS A 14 21.22 -22.57 4.22
N ARG A 15 21.91 -22.27 3.13
CA ARG A 15 23.37 -22.40 3.06
C ARG A 15 24.01 -21.03 2.98
N VAL A 16 24.71 -20.73 4.07
CA VAL A 16 25.80 -19.76 4.19
C VAL A 16 26.79 -19.98 3.03
N PHE A 17 27.03 -18.95 2.22
CA PHE A 17 28.20 -18.87 1.36
C PHE A 17 29.21 -17.90 1.98
N THR A 18 30.22 -18.46 2.62
CA THR A 18 31.52 -17.81 2.86
C THR A 18 32.52 -18.44 1.91
N GLY A 19 33.28 -17.63 1.16
CA GLY A 19 34.42 -18.11 0.38
C GLY A 19 34.65 -17.44 -0.96
N LEU A 20 35.44 -16.36 -0.93
CA LEU A 20 36.54 -16.05 -1.86
C LEU A 20 36.33 -16.26 -3.37
N CYS A 21 36.27 -15.15 -4.11
CA CYS A 21 36.98 -15.08 -5.39
C CYS A 21 37.36 -13.63 -5.75
N SER A 22 38.61 -13.30 -5.45
CA SER A 22 39.33 -12.16 -6.01
C SER A 22 39.65 -12.41 -7.49
N ARG A 23 39.17 -11.55 -8.40
CA ARG A 23 39.83 -11.32 -9.69
C ARG A 23 39.62 -9.87 -10.13
N ALA A 24 40.75 -9.20 -10.31
CA ALA A 24 40.88 -7.86 -10.83
C ALA A 24 40.74 -7.86 -12.37
N THR A 25 40.04 -6.86 -12.90
CA THR A 25 40.13 -6.44 -14.31
C THR A 25 40.01 -4.91 -14.39
N PRO A 26 40.59 -4.28 -15.43
CA PRO A 26 41.35 -3.04 -15.28
C PRO A 26 40.52 -1.76 -15.47
N ARG A 27 40.97 -0.70 -14.78
CA ARG A 27 40.56 0.69 -15.01
C ARG A 27 40.90 1.12 -16.43
N ILE A 28 39.88 1.51 -17.20
CA ILE A 28 40.04 2.43 -18.32
C ILE A 28 39.57 3.79 -17.82
N ALA A 29 40.49 4.76 -17.85
CA ALA A 29 40.22 6.14 -17.48
C ALA A 29 39.48 6.84 -18.62
N HIS A 30 38.31 7.39 -18.33
CA HIS A 30 37.73 8.47 -19.14
C HIS A 30 37.71 9.75 -18.30
N VAL A 31 38.31 10.78 -18.89
CA VAL A 31 38.50 12.14 -18.37
C VAL A 31 37.45 13.04 -19.02
N GLY A 32 36.83 13.91 -18.22
CA GLY A 32 35.91 14.98 -18.65
C GLY A 32 34.44 14.58 -18.50
N ALA A 33 33.52 15.34 -17.88
CA ALA A 33 33.42 16.79 -17.80
C ALA A 33 32.80 17.24 -16.46
N ARG A 34 33.37 18.30 -15.89
CA ARG A 34 33.17 18.83 -14.53
C ARG A 34 32.00 19.82 -14.41
N ALA A 35 30.97 19.70 -15.26
CA ALA A 35 29.86 20.65 -15.35
C ALA A 35 28.46 20.04 -15.11
N GLY A 36 28.34 18.72 -14.91
CA GLY A 36 27.06 18.00 -14.78
C GLY A 36 26.51 17.79 -13.36
N LEU A 37 27.24 18.19 -12.31
CA LEU A 37 26.86 17.87 -10.92
C LEU A 37 25.76 18.77 -10.31
N LEU A 38 25.46 19.93 -10.90
CA LEU A 38 24.42 20.83 -10.36
C LEU A 38 22.98 20.35 -10.65
N ALA A 39 22.77 19.51 -11.67
CA ALA A 39 21.45 18.96 -12.00
C ALA A 39 21.06 17.74 -11.14
N HIS A 40 22.03 17.12 -10.44
CA HIS A 40 21.75 16.03 -9.47
C HIS A 40 21.00 16.51 -8.22
N ARG A 41 20.99 17.82 -7.96
CA ARG A 41 20.53 18.42 -6.70
C ARG A 41 19.01 18.48 -6.51
N ASN A 42 18.22 18.17 -7.55
CA ASN A 42 16.79 18.51 -7.54
C ASN A 42 15.80 17.34 -7.59
N THR A 43 16.17 16.09 -7.87
CA THR A 43 15.16 15.04 -8.17
C THR A 43 14.22 14.70 -7.02
N TRP A 44 14.62 14.96 -5.77
CA TRP A 44 13.76 14.81 -4.59
C TRP A 44 12.78 16.00 -4.39
N ASN A 45 13.02 17.12 -5.08
CA ASN A 45 12.34 18.40 -4.90
C ASN A 45 11.94 19.09 -6.24
N LEU A 46 11.81 18.33 -7.34
CA LEU A 46 11.68 18.85 -8.71
C LEU A 46 10.35 19.55 -9.05
N ALA A 47 9.43 19.71 -8.11
CA ALA A 47 8.36 20.69 -8.28
C ALA A 47 8.92 22.07 -7.85
N PRO A 48 9.06 23.05 -8.76
CA PRO A 48 9.20 24.46 -8.36
C PRO A 48 8.24 24.76 -7.21
N ARG A 49 8.64 25.56 -6.21
CA ARG A 49 7.75 25.95 -5.09
C ARG A 49 6.39 26.52 -5.57
N ASN A 50 6.33 27.02 -6.80
CA ASN A 50 5.13 27.56 -7.45
C ASN A 50 4.34 26.50 -8.27
N CYS A 51 4.89 25.29 -8.45
CA CYS A 51 4.29 24.13 -9.13
C CYS A 51 4.11 22.93 -8.21
N ARG A 52 4.47 23.03 -6.91
CA ARG A 52 3.91 22.16 -5.88
C ARG A 52 2.43 22.51 -5.81
N VAL A 53 1.63 21.82 -6.62
CA VAL A 53 0.20 21.69 -6.38
C VAL A 53 0.11 21.29 -4.91
N LYS A 54 -0.41 22.17 -4.05
CA LYS A 54 -0.87 21.78 -2.70
C LYS A 54 -1.58 20.47 -2.93
N GLN A 55 -1.09 19.38 -2.33
CA GLN A 55 -1.64 18.02 -2.43
C GLN A 55 -3.11 18.17 -2.76
N ALA A 56 -3.47 17.90 -4.02
CA ALA A 56 -4.76 18.36 -4.53
C ALA A 56 -5.79 17.72 -3.59
N ASN A 57 -6.35 18.52 -2.69
CA ASN A 57 -7.60 18.19 -2.07
C ASN A 57 -8.49 18.10 -3.28
N THR A 58 -8.75 16.88 -3.77
CA THR A 58 -9.71 16.64 -4.84
C THR A 58 -11.09 17.18 -4.43
N ALA A 59 -11.28 17.47 -3.14
CA ALA A 59 -12.38 18.24 -2.57
C ALA A 59 -12.40 19.76 -2.88
N ARG A 60 -11.27 20.41 -3.21
CA ARG A 60 -11.17 21.89 -3.34
C ARG A 60 -11.52 22.47 -4.71
N TYR A 61 -11.77 21.66 -5.73
CA TYR A 61 -12.00 22.16 -7.10
C TYR A 61 -13.47 22.20 -7.55
N LEU A 62 -14.43 22.15 -6.61
CA LEU A 62 -15.87 22.10 -6.92
C LEU A 62 -16.59 23.45 -7.04
N HIS A 63 -15.88 24.59 -7.02
CA HIS A 63 -16.57 25.89 -7.05
C HIS A 63 -15.99 26.83 -8.11
N THR A 64 -16.53 26.71 -9.32
CA THR A 64 -16.65 27.84 -10.26
C THR A 64 -18.11 27.93 -10.69
N ASP A 65 -18.69 29.11 -10.48
CA ASP A 65 -20.08 29.43 -10.78
C ASP A 65 -20.48 29.01 -12.20
N PHE A 66 -21.57 28.24 -12.28
CA PHE A 66 -22.14 27.75 -13.53
C PHE A 66 -22.83 28.88 -14.31
N ASP A 67 -22.30 29.17 -15.49
CA ASP A 67 -23.00 29.86 -16.56
C ASP A 67 -23.95 28.85 -17.25
N PRO A 68 -25.28 29.06 -17.29
CA PRO A 68 -26.22 28.06 -17.74
C PRO A 68 -26.32 28.05 -19.27
N SER A 69 -25.37 27.41 -19.95
CA SER A 69 -25.58 26.96 -21.33
C SER A 69 -24.99 25.58 -21.64
N ALA A 70 -25.85 24.58 -21.50
CA ALA A 70 -25.91 23.30 -22.21
C ALA A 70 -24.58 22.60 -22.64
N LYS A 71 -24.08 21.71 -21.77
CA LYS A 71 -23.52 20.40 -22.17
C LYS A 71 -24.01 19.34 -21.18
N GLN A 72 -24.36 18.15 -21.68
CA GLN A 72 -24.87 17.03 -20.88
C GLN A 72 -23.98 16.75 -19.66
N ASN A 73 -24.61 16.69 -18.48
CA ASN A 73 -23.98 16.46 -17.18
C ASN A 73 -23.23 15.12 -17.16
N ALA A 74 -21.91 15.15 -17.32
CA ALA A 74 -21.07 14.00 -16.98
C ALA A 74 -21.01 13.89 -15.46
N SER A 75 -21.79 12.99 -14.84
CA SER A 75 -21.69 12.71 -13.41
C SER A 75 -20.54 11.75 -13.13
N ILE A 76 -19.82 11.97 -12.02
CA ILE A 76 -18.79 11.04 -11.53
C ILE A 76 -19.41 9.65 -11.32
N LEU A 77 -18.78 8.60 -11.81
CA LEU A 77 -19.25 7.23 -11.65
C LEU A 77 -19.27 6.86 -10.16
N ASN A 78 -20.38 6.35 -9.65
CA ASN A 78 -20.47 5.90 -8.26
C ASN A 78 -20.37 4.38 -8.13
N ALA A 79 -19.18 3.87 -7.81
CA ALA A 79 -18.94 2.45 -7.56
C ALA A 79 -19.35 2.02 -6.14
N THR A 80 -19.73 2.93 -5.24
CA THR A 80 -20.19 2.54 -3.89
C THR A 80 -21.48 1.73 -3.88
N THR A 81 -22.21 1.73 -5.01
CA THR A 81 -23.44 0.95 -5.19
C THR A 81 -23.19 -0.48 -5.67
N TYR A 82 -21.95 -0.82 -6.03
CA TYR A 82 -21.59 -2.16 -6.47
C TYR A 82 -21.59 -3.12 -5.29
N LYS A 83 -22.06 -4.36 -5.50
CA LYS A 83 -22.19 -5.37 -4.43
C LYS A 83 -21.00 -6.30 -4.29
N GLY A 84 -20.17 -6.42 -5.33
CA GLY A 84 -19.12 -7.45 -5.37
C GLY A 84 -19.65 -8.86 -5.56
N SER A 85 -18.73 -9.82 -5.44
CA SER A 85 -19.08 -11.24 -5.28
C SER A 85 -19.49 -11.57 -3.84
N SER A 86 -20.03 -12.77 -3.63
CA SER A 86 -20.47 -13.21 -2.30
C SER A 86 -19.36 -13.19 -1.24
N ILE A 87 -18.10 -13.41 -1.62
CA ILE A 87 -16.98 -13.44 -0.66
C ILE A 87 -16.40 -12.03 -0.38
N THR A 88 -16.70 -11.05 -1.25
CA THR A 88 -16.23 -9.66 -1.11
C THR A 88 -17.33 -8.70 -0.66
N GLU A 89 -18.60 -9.13 -0.63
CA GLU A 89 -19.78 -8.31 -0.31
C GLU A 89 -19.58 -7.44 0.94
N LYS A 90 -18.98 -7.99 2.01
CA LYS A 90 -18.69 -7.23 3.24
C LYS A 90 -17.84 -5.98 2.99
N HIS A 91 -16.86 -6.05 2.08
CA HIS A 91 -16.00 -4.91 1.75
C HIS A 91 -16.75 -3.84 0.96
N TRP A 92 -17.65 -4.27 0.09
CA TRP A 92 -18.51 -3.38 -0.70
C TRP A 92 -19.61 -2.74 0.16
N MET A 93 -20.11 -3.42 1.18
CA MET A 93 -21.05 -2.85 2.15
C MET A 93 -20.36 -1.92 3.16
N GLY A 94 -19.09 -2.17 3.47
CA GLY A 94 -18.28 -1.38 4.42
C GLY A 94 -17.74 -0.04 3.89
N GLN A 95 -18.38 0.58 2.89
CA GLN A 95 -17.91 1.79 2.20
C GLN A 95 -18.41 3.11 2.84
N GLU A 96 -18.29 3.23 4.16
CA GLU A 96 -18.87 4.36 4.90
C GLU A 96 -18.24 5.72 4.59
N LEU A 97 -16.99 5.74 4.11
CA LEU A 97 -16.32 6.94 3.64
C LEU A 97 -16.05 6.81 2.15
N ALA A 98 -16.79 7.55 1.33
CA ALA A 98 -16.54 7.60 -0.11
C ALA A 98 -15.40 8.59 -0.42
N VAL A 99 -14.52 8.20 -1.33
CA VAL A 99 -13.45 9.04 -1.87
C VAL A 99 -13.47 9.00 -3.39
N VAL A 100 -12.89 10.03 -4.00
CA VAL A 100 -12.73 10.10 -5.45
C VAL A 100 -11.44 9.41 -5.84
N ASP A 101 -11.55 8.29 -6.53
CA ASP A 101 -10.44 7.58 -7.13
C ASP A 101 -10.16 8.08 -8.56
N THR A 102 -8.87 8.11 -8.89
CA THR A 102 -8.38 8.32 -10.25
C THR A 102 -7.98 6.97 -10.82
N SER A 103 -8.42 6.68 -12.04
CA SER A 103 -8.20 5.37 -12.68
C SER A 103 -6.71 5.01 -12.78
N ILE A 104 -5.85 6.00 -13.05
CA ILE A 104 -4.38 5.91 -12.99
C ILE A 104 -3.91 6.91 -11.92
N ASP A 105 -2.97 6.51 -11.06
CA ASP A 105 -2.43 7.40 -10.04
C ASP A 105 -1.67 8.58 -10.68
N PRO A 106 -1.92 9.85 -10.30
CA PRO A 106 -1.20 11.00 -10.85
C PRO A 106 0.33 10.91 -10.68
N GLN A 107 0.81 10.25 -9.63
CA GLN A 107 2.23 10.04 -9.37
C GLN A 107 2.89 9.12 -10.39
N ALA A 108 2.11 8.36 -11.17
CA ALA A 108 2.62 7.58 -12.29
C ALA A 108 3.38 8.46 -13.30
N ILE A 109 2.97 9.71 -13.50
CA ILE A 109 3.65 10.64 -14.41
C ILE A 109 5.04 10.99 -13.87
N TYR A 110 5.16 11.34 -12.59
CA TYR A 110 6.45 11.68 -11.99
C TYR A 110 7.38 10.46 -11.91
N HIS A 111 6.85 9.29 -11.58
CA HIS A 111 7.62 8.04 -11.58
C HIS A 111 8.05 7.62 -12.99
N PHE A 112 7.22 7.88 -14.00
CA PHE A 112 7.60 7.68 -15.40
C PHE A 112 8.74 8.62 -15.81
N MET A 113 8.69 9.89 -15.41
CA MET A 113 9.75 10.85 -15.67
C MET A 113 11.08 10.43 -15.02
N GLU A 114 11.04 9.91 -13.81
CA GLU A 114 12.20 9.29 -13.17
C GLU A 114 12.69 8.08 -13.97
N PHE A 115 11.78 7.20 -14.39
CA PHE A 115 12.10 6.02 -15.18
C PHE A 115 12.80 6.36 -16.50
N ILE A 116 12.30 7.30 -17.31
CA ILE A 116 12.90 7.58 -18.63
C ILE A 116 14.29 8.23 -18.55
N MET A 117 14.70 8.70 -17.38
CA MET A 117 16.07 9.16 -17.12
C MET A 117 17.02 8.01 -16.74
N TYR A 118 16.54 6.99 -16.02
CA TYR A 118 17.39 5.95 -15.45
C TYR A 118 17.23 4.56 -16.09
N GLY A 119 16.14 4.35 -16.81
CA GLY A 119 15.80 3.12 -17.51
C GLY A 119 15.47 1.93 -16.62
N ILE A 120 15.14 2.14 -15.34
CA ILE A 120 14.79 1.06 -14.40
C ILE A 120 13.27 1.05 -14.18
N LEU A 121 12.64 -0.06 -14.56
CA LEU A 121 11.21 -0.28 -14.46
C LEU A 121 10.78 -0.55 -13.01
N PRO A 122 9.49 -0.37 -12.68
CA PRO A 122 8.92 -0.71 -11.36
C PRO A 122 9.22 -2.13 -10.86
N ASN A 123 9.28 -3.12 -11.75
CA ASN A 123 9.62 -4.50 -11.44
C ASN A 123 11.14 -4.76 -11.32
N GLY A 124 11.94 -3.70 -11.39
CA GLY A 124 13.38 -3.71 -11.26
C GLY A 124 14.18 -4.08 -12.50
N LYS A 125 13.53 -4.46 -13.60
CA LYS A 125 14.19 -4.72 -14.89
C LYS A 125 14.71 -3.41 -15.49
N LYS A 126 15.74 -3.51 -16.33
CA LYS A 126 16.25 -2.38 -17.12
C LYS A 126 15.64 -2.40 -18.52
N THR A 127 15.29 -1.23 -19.05
CA THR A 127 14.88 -1.09 -20.46
C THR A 127 16.11 -1.04 -21.37
N ASP A 128 15.96 -1.58 -22.58
CA ASP A 128 16.95 -1.49 -23.65
C ASP A 128 16.66 -0.32 -24.61
N LEU A 129 15.56 0.41 -24.39
CA LEU A 129 15.20 1.57 -25.20
C LEU A 129 16.09 2.79 -24.87
N ALA A 130 16.21 3.69 -25.84
CA ALA A 130 16.93 4.94 -25.68
C ALA A 130 16.30 5.81 -24.58
N LEU A 131 17.14 6.35 -23.70
CA LEU A 131 16.73 7.17 -22.56
C LEU A 131 16.83 8.67 -22.88
N LEU A 132 16.21 9.44 -22.00
CA LEU A 132 16.22 10.89 -22.07
C LEU A 132 17.62 11.43 -21.72
N ASN A 133 18.09 12.44 -22.46
CA ASN A 133 19.30 13.17 -22.08
C ASN A 133 18.99 14.14 -20.94
N GLN A 134 19.97 14.44 -20.09
CA GLN A 134 19.75 15.26 -18.90
C GLN A 134 19.24 16.68 -19.24
N ASP A 135 19.69 17.26 -20.35
CA ASP A 135 19.30 18.60 -20.80
C ASP A 135 17.89 18.66 -21.39
N GLU A 136 17.29 17.51 -21.71
CA GLU A 136 15.95 17.43 -22.28
C GLU A 136 14.86 17.35 -21.20
N PHE A 137 15.21 17.00 -19.96
CA PHE A 137 14.26 16.91 -18.85
C PHE A 137 13.45 18.20 -18.63
N PRO A 138 14.06 19.40 -18.56
CA PRO A 138 13.31 20.64 -18.36
C PRO A 138 12.27 20.92 -19.46
N LEU A 139 12.47 20.37 -20.66
CA LEU A 139 11.58 20.60 -21.81
C LEU A 139 10.19 19.99 -21.61
N PHE A 140 10.04 19.01 -20.72
CA PHE A 140 8.74 18.44 -20.34
C PHE A 140 7.88 19.41 -19.53
N MET A 141 8.52 20.38 -18.87
CA MET A 141 7.89 21.42 -18.07
C MET A 141 7.70 22.73 -18.87
N THR A 142 8.14 22.76 -20.12
CA THR A 142 8.06 23.95 -20.99
C THR A 142 7.22 23.63 -22.23
N PRO A 143 6.31 24.53 -22.65
CA PRO A 143 5.55 24.34 -23.88
C PRO A 143 6.46 24.12 -25.10
N SER A 144 6.12 23.15 -25.96
CA SER A 144 6.87 22.86 -27.19
C SER A 144 7.03 24.08 -28.11
N ALA A 145 6.10 25.04 -28.05
CA ALA A 145 6.18 26.28 -28.81
C ALA A 145 7.46 27.10 -28.55
N GLU A 146 8.11 26.91 -27.39
CA GLU A 146 9.30 27.68 -27.00
C GLU A 146 10.62 27.03 -27.43
N TRP A 147 10.65 25.73 -27.68
CA TRP A 147 11.91 25.00 -27.86
C TRP A 147 11.92 23.99 -29.01
N ALA A 148 10.77 23.53 -29.47
CA ALA A 148 10.70 22.50 -30.50
C ALA A 148 10.95 23.08 -31.90
N PRO A 149 11.52 22.31 -32.84
CA PRO A 149 11.56 22.70 -34.24
C PRO A 149 10.16 22.66 -34.88
N ALA A 150 9.96 23.42 -35.96
CA ALA A 150 8.78 23.26 -36.80
C ALA A 150 8.73 21.84 -37.41
N PRO A 151 7.55 21.21 -37.57
CA PRO A 151 6.21 21.74 -37.30
C PRO A 151 5.69 21.53 -35.86
N PHE A 152 6.53 21.06 -34.94
CA PHE A 152 6.15 20.63 -33.59
C PHE A 152 6.07 21.79 -32.56
N ASN A 153 6.41 23.01 -32.96
CA ASN A 153 6.46 24.21 -32.13
C ASN A 153 5.08 24.87 -31.90
N LYS A 154 4.04 24.07 -31.64
CA LYS A 154 2.65 24.58 -31.61
C LYS A 154 1.94 24.39 -30.28
N ALA A 155 2.37 23.47 -29.42
CA ALA A 155 1.65 23.22 -28.18
C ALA A 155 1.92 24.34 -27.15
N ALA A 156 0.84 24.89 -26.60
CA ALA A 156 0.86 25.97 -25.61
C ALA A 156 0.99 25.47 -24.16
N LEU A 157 0.72 24.19 -23.90
CA LEU A 157 0.84 23.58 -22.57
C LEU A 157 2.05 22.64 -22.50
N PRO A 158 2.76 22.60 -21.37
CA PRO A 158 3.78 21.58 -21.09
C PRO A 158 3.22 20.15 -21.14
N THR A 159 4.03 19.20 -21.58
CA THR A 159 3.62 17.78 -21.70
C THR A 159 3.22 17.17 -20.37
N ILE A 160 3.91 17.49 -19.27
CA ILE A 160 3.56 16.99 -17.93
C ILE A 160 2.21 17.52 -17.48
N GLN A 161 1.96 18.81 -17.72
CA GLN A 161 0.67 19.41 -17.39
C GLN A 161 -0.46 18.72 -18.17
N LYS A 162 -0.30 18.53 -19.49
CA LYS A 162 -1.27 17.79 -20.30
C LYS A 162 -1.54 16.39 -19.74
N ALA A 163 -0.49 15.64 -19.41
CA ALA A 163 -0.60 14.28 -18.89
C ALA A 163 -1.30 14.22 -17.53
N MET A 164 -0.98 15.14 -16.61
CA MET A 164 -1.67 15.28 -15.33
C MET A 164 -3.15 15.62 -15.52
N GLU A 165 -3.45 16.56 -16.42
CA GLU A 165 -4.82 16.93 -16.77
C GLU A 165 -5.62 15.74 -17.33
N ARG A 166 -5.00 14.80 -18.07
CA ARG A 166 -5.71 13.58 -18.53
C ARG A 166 -6.20 12.69 -17.38
N ILE A 167 -5.57 12.79 -16.21
CA ILE A 167 -5.87 12.00 -15.02
C ILE A 167 -6.83 12.74 -14.09
N THR A 168 -6.60 14.04 -13.87
CA THR A 168 -7.26 14.79 -12.78
C THR A 168 -8.35 15.75 -13.24
N THR A 169 -8.46 16.06 -14.53
CA THR A 169 -9.28 17.20 -14.97
C THR A 169 -10.79 16.93 -14.87
N PRO A 170 -11.55 17.87 -14.25
CA PRO A 170 -13.01 17.77 -14.13
C PRO A 170 -13.77 17.82 -15.46
N GLU A 171 -13.20 18.36 -16.52
CA GLU A 171 -13.86 18.44 -17.84
C GLU A 171 -14.25 17.05 -18.39
N ASP A 172 -13.63 15.98 -17.88
CA ASP A 172 -13.99 14.59 -18.15
C ASP A 172 -14.27 13.83 -16.83
N LEU A 173 -15.22 14.33 -16.02
CA LEU A 173 -15.70 13.70 -14.77
C LEU A 173 -16.04 12.21 -14.92
N SER A 174 -16.32 11.76 -16.16
CA SER A 174 -16.62 10.37 -16.48
C SER A 174 -15.49 9.38 -16.12
N ARG A 175 -14.27 9.89 -15.92
CA ARG A 175 -13.05 9.10 -15.60
C ARG A 175 -12.76 8.97 -14.11
N LEU A 176 -13.40 9.81 -13.31
CA LEU A 176 -13.32 9.77 -11.86
C LEU A 176 -14.37 8.80 -11.33
N CYS A 177 -14.09 8.21 -10.17
CA CYS A 177 -14.99 7.26 -9.55
C CYS A 177 -15.11 7.48 -8.05
N HIS A 178 -16.33 7.52 -7.52
CA HIS A 178 -16.56 7.40 -6.09
C HIS A 178 -16.47 5.94 -5.67
N ILE A 179 -15.62 5.67 -4.69
CA ILE A 179 -15.44 4.34 -4.08
C ILE A 179 -15.16 4.49 -2.58
N GLY A 180 -15.46 3.45 -1.81
CA GLY A 180 -15.14 3.39 -0.39
C GLY A 180 -13.63 3.43 -0.12
N GLN A 181 -13.29 4.15 0.93
CA GLN A 181 -11.92 4.36 1.39
C GLN A 181 -11.18 3.06 1.69
N ASN A 182 -11.89 2.02 2.16
CA ASN A 182 -11.30 0.71 2.42
C ASN A 182 -10.71 0.08 1.14
N ILE A 183 -11.44 0.12 0.02
CA ILE A 183 -10.97 -0.42 -1.27
C ILE A 183 -9.91 0.51 -1.87
N TYR A 184 -10.14 1.82 -1.86
CA TYR A 184 -9.18 2.82 -2.37
C TYR A 184 -7.82 2.76 -1.65
N PHE A 185 -7.82 2.65 -0.32
CA PHE A 185 -6.59 2.60 0.47
C PHE A 185 -5.75 1.37 0.08
N LEU A 186 -6.38 0.21 -0.05
CA LEU A 186 -5.70 -1.03 -0.42
C LEU A 186 -5.25 -1.02 -1.89
N LYS A 187 -6.05 -0.45 -2.81
CA LYS A 187 -5.63 -0.18 -4.20
C LYS A 187 -4.35 0.66 -4.23
N SER A 188 -4.33 1.78 -3.52
CA SER A 188 -3.21 2.71 -3.48
C SER A 188 -1.94 2.07 -2.90
N ARG A 189 -2.11 1.22 -1.89
CA ARG A 189 -1.02 0.40 -1.32
C ARG A 189 -0.43 -0.58 -2.33
N LEU A 190 -1.30 -1.33 -3.02
CA LEU A 190 -0.90 -2.28 -4.06
C LEU A 190 -0.25 -1.57 -5.26
N TRP A 191 -0.73 -0.39 -5.61
CA TRP A 191 -0.10 0.48 -6.62
C TRP A 191 1.33 0.88 -6.19
N GLY A 192 1.55 1.18 -4.91
CA GLY A 192 2.92 1.40 -4.39
C GLY A 192 3.82 0.15 -4.39
N GLY A 193 3.30 -1.02 -4.80
CA GLY A 193 4.01 -2.30 -4.76
C GLY A 193 4.18 -2.86 -3.34
N LEU A 194 3.40 -2.37 -2.37
CA LEU A 194 3.43 -2.87 -0.99
C LEU A 194 2.47 -4.07 -0.85
N ALA A 195 2.87 -5.04 -0.04
CA ALA A 195 2.02 -6.18 0.31
C ALA A 195 0.75 -5.70 1.04
N PRO A 196 -0.42 -6.32 0.83
CA PRO A 196 -1.66 -6.00 1.55
C PRO A 196 -1.47 -5.89 3.06
N VAL A 197 -0.94 -6.94 3.70
CA VAL A 197 -0.47 -6.90 5.09
C VAL A 197 0.93 -7.51 5.15
N PRO A 198 1.96 -6.81 5.65
CA PRO A 198 3.29 -7.38 5.79
C PRO A 198 3.29 -8.70 6.58
N ALA A 199 4.18 -9.64 6.25
CA ALA A 199 4.21 -10.95 6.90
C ALA A 199 4.47 -10.86 8.42
N SER A 200 5.32 -9.93 8.86
CA SER A 200 5.51 -9.61 10.28
C SER A 200 4.20 -9.17 10.93
N ARG A 201 3.50 -8.23 10.28
CA ARG A 201 2.25 -7.67 10.80
C ARG A 201 1.13 -8.71 10.88
N TRP A 202 1.06 -9.60 9.90
CA TRP A 202 0.15 -10.75 9.91
C TRP A 202 0.35 -11.63 11.15
N ARG A 203 1.60 -11.91 11.51
CA ARG A 203 1.96 -12.67 12.72
C ARG A 203 1.69 -11.91 14.01
N GLU A 204 2.01 -10.62 14.07
CA GLU A 204 1.76 -9.79 15.25
C GLU A 204 0.26 -9.65 15.57
N LYS A 205 -0.59 -9.55 14.53
CA LYS A 205 -2.04 -9.60 14.66
C LYS A 205 -2.57 -11.00 15.01
N ASP A 206 -1.71 -12.01 15.03
CA ASP A 206 -2.06 -13.41 15.28
C ASP A 206 -3.13 -13.94 14.30
N LEU A 207 -3.06 -13.53 13.02
CA LEU A 207 -4.04 -13.92 12.00
C LEU A 207 -3.89 -15.36 11.53
N ASN A 208 -2.81 -16.04 11.91
CA ASN A 208 -2.66 -17.49 11.74
C ASN A 208 -3.39 -18.30 12.82
N ASN A 209 -3.91 -17.64 13.86
CA ASN A 209 -4.68 -18.29 14.89
C ASN A 209 -6.07 -18.66 14.33
N PRO A 210 -6.50 -19.93 14.48
CA PRO A 210 -7.81 -20.37 14.02
C PRO A 210 -8.98 -19.58 14.64
N ASP A 211 -8.81 -19.01 15.83
CA ASP A 211 -9.83 -18.17 16.47
C ASP A 211 -10.06 -16.85 15.72
N HIS A 212 -9.07 -16.39 14.94
CA HIS A 212 -9.13 -15.15 14.15
C HIS A 212 -9.39 -15.41 12.65
N PHE A 213 -9.80 -16.63 12.28
CA PHE A 213 -9.96 -17.04 10.87
C PHE A 213 -10.86 -16.09 10.07
N THR A 214 -11.99 -15.64 10.64
CA THR A 214 -12.92 -14.74 9.94
C THR A 214 -12.24 -13.44 9.51
N ILE A 215 -11.46 -12.82 10.40
CA ILE A 215 -10.73 -11.58 10.12
C ILE A 215 -9.58 -11.85 9.12
N ALA A 216 -8.87 -12.96 9.29
CA ALA A 216 -7.81 -13.38 8.37
C ALA A 216 -8.35 -13.60 6.94
N HIS A 217 -9.49 -14.27 6.81
CA HIS A 217 -10.19 -14.49 5.55
C HIS A 217 -10.67 -13.17 4.93
N GLU A 218 -11.22 -12.25 5.71
CA GLU A 218 -11.58 -10.92 5.21
C GLU A 218 -10.38 -10.13 4.68
N HIS A 219 -9.19 -10.28 5.26
CA HIS A 219 -7.99 -9.69 4.68
C HIS A 219 -7.67 -10.29 3.30
N LEU A 220 -7.86 -11.61 3.09
CA LEU A 220 -7.70 -12.22 1.77
C LEU A 220 -8.71 -11.67 0.76
N THR A 221 -9.99 -11.61 1.13
CA THR A 221 -11.04 -11.15 0.22
C THR A 221 -11.02 -9.64 -0.02
N SER A 222 -10.40 -8.86 0.87
CA SER A 222 -10.21 -7.42 0.64
C SER A 222 -9.32 -7.13 -0.57
N VAL A 223 -8.31 -7.98 -0.79
CA VAL A 223 -7.44 -7.90 -1.97
C VAL A 223 -8.25 -8.21 -3.23
N ILE A 224 -9.09 -9.23 -3.18
CA ILE A 224 -9.95 -9.61 -4.31
C ILE A 224 -10.92 -8.47 -4.65
N ALA A 225 -11.51 -7.80 -3.65
CA ALA A 225 -12.41 -6.67 -3.85
C ALA A 225 -11.76 -5.50 -4.61
N VAL A 226 -10.46 -5.24 -4.38
CA VAL A 226 -9.71 -4.25 -5.17
C VAL A 226 -9.68 -4.60 -6.65
N PHE A 227 -9.44 -5.86 -7.00
CA PHE A 227 -9.39 -6.24 -8.41
C PHE A 227 -10.78 -6.44 -9.03
N GLU A 228 -11.80 -6.79 -8.25
CA GLU A 228 -13.19 -6.69 -8.72
C GLU A 228 -13.51 -5.24 -9.11
N TYR A 229 -13.11 -4.27 -8.29
CA TYR A 229 -13.26 -2.85 -8.61
C TYR A 229 -12.52 -2.46 -9.90
N LEU A 230 -11.23 -2.79 -10.01
CA LEU A 230 -10.42 -2.47 -11.18
C LEU A 230 -10.93 -3.15 -12.45
N ASN A 231 -11.62 -4.28 -12.32
CA ASN A 231 -12.19 -5.05 -13.42
C ASN A 231 -13.64 -4.69 -13.75
N ILE A 232 -14.24 -3.68 -13.09
CA ILE A 232 -15.49 -3.09 -13.57
C ILE A 232 -15.26 -2.57 -14.99
N PRO A 233 -16.05 -2.96 -16.01
CA PRO A 233 -15.78 -2.62 -17.41
C PRO A 233 -15.57 -1.13 -17.67
N THR A 234 -16.35 -0.27 -16.99
CA THR A 234 -16.19 1.18 -17.10
C THR A 234 -14.85 1.66 -16.55
N ILE A 235 -14.37 1.10 -15.43
CA ILE A 235 -13.07 1.43 -14.85
C ILE A 235 -11.94 0.97 -15.77
N GLN A 236 -12.01 -0.26 -16.30
CA GLN A 236 -11.03 -0.76 -17.28
C GLN A 236 -10.94 0.11 -18.52
N ASN A 237 -12.09 0.51 -19.08
CA ASN A 237 -12.15 1.43 -20.22
C ASN A 237 -11.53 2.78 -19.86
N ASN A 238 -11.84 3.34 -18.69
CA ASN A 238 -11.28 4.60 -18.22
C ASN A 238 -9.76 4.54 -18.05
N MET A 239 -9.22 3.45 -17.49
CA MET A 239 -7.78 3.22 -17.37
C MET A 239 -7.11 3.18 -18.75
N ARG A 240 -7.64 2.37 -19.68
CA ARG A 240 -7.13 2.24 -21.06
C ARG A 240 -7.16 3.57 -21.80
N ASP A 241 -8.29 4.27 -21.76
CA ASP A 241 -8.49 5.51 -22.51
C ASP A 241 -7.67 6.66 -21.92
N THR A 242 -7.39 6.63 -20.61
CA THR A 242 -6.47 7.58 -19.97
C THR A 242 -5.04 7.30 -20.38
N PHE A 243 -4.61 6.03 -20.29
CA PHE A 243 -3.30 5.60 -20.77
C PHE A 243 -3.07 5.99 -22.24
N ASN A 244 -4.04 5.72 -23.12
CA ASN A 244 -3.93 5.97 -24.57
C ASN A 244 -3.82 7.47 -24.89
N LYS A 245 -4.56 8.33 -24.17
CA LYS A 245 -4.44 9.79 -24.31
C LYS A 245 -3.05 10.28 -23.88
N ILE A 246 -2.55 9.84 -22.73
CA ILE A 246 -1.20 10.18 -22.23
C ILE A 246 -0.13 9.68 -23.21
N SER A 247 -0.29 8.46 -23.73
CA SER A 247 0.60 7.92 -24.77
C SER A 247 0.61 8.79 -26.03
N GLY A 248 -0.54 9.38 -26.42
CA GLY A 248 -0.61 10.32 -27.53
C GLY A 248 0.17 11.61 -27.25
N ASP A 249 -0.03 12.20 -26.06
CA ASP A 249 0.69 13.40 -25.63
C ASP A 249 2.22 13.16 -25.57
N PHE A 250 2.66 11.96 -25.15
CA PHE A 250 4.08 11.57 -25.21
C PHE A 250 4.59 11.30 -26.63
N GLY A 251 3.74 10.84 -27.55
CA GLY A 251 4.09 10.73 -28.97
C GLY A 251 4.42 12.10 -29.59
N GLU A 252 3.60 13.12 -29.32
CA GLU A 252 3.88 14.49 -29.77
C GLU A 252 5.23 15.00 -29.22
N MET A 253 5.50 14.75 -27.93
CA MET A 253 6.75 15.13 -27.28
C MET A 253 7.96 14.41 -27.87
N GLN A 254 7.82 13.11 -28.15
CA GLN A 254 8.85 12.28 -28.76
C GLN A 254 9.25 12.82 -30.13
N ASP A 255 8.28 13.15 -30.98
CA ASP A 255 8.55 13.65 -32.33
C ASP A 255 9.29 14.99 -32.27
N ALA A 256 8.89 15.89 -31.35
CA ALA A 256 9.57 17.16 -31.10
C ALA A 256 11.03 16.98 -30.64
N LEU A 257 11.28 16.08 -29.67
CA LEU A 257 12.62 15.78 -29.17
C LEU A 257 13.50 15.14 -30.24
N ASN A 258 12.98 14.17 -30.98
CA ASN A 258 13.72 13.50 -32.04
C ASN A 258 14.05 14.46 -33.18
N ALA A 259 13.15 15.38 -33.54
CA ALA A 259 13.44 16.45 -34.49
C ALA A 259 14.57 17.37 -33.99
N ARG A 260 14.57 17.71 -32.70
CA ARG A 260 15.63 18.51 -32.08
C ARG A 260 16.98 17.77 -32.07
N ARG A 261 17.00 16.49 -31.68
CA ARG A 261 18.20 15.63 -31.71
C ARG A 261 18.82 15.58 -33.12
N LYS A 262 17.98 15.41 -34.14
CA LYS A 262 18.37 15.43 -35.56
C LYS A 262 18.96 16.77 -36.00
N ALA A 263 18.44 17.88 -35.50
CA ALA A 263 18.93 19.21 -35.83
C ALA A 263 20.25 19.59 -35.13
N GLN A 264 20.53 19.03 -33.94
CA GLN A 264 21.68 19.41 -33.13
C GLN A 264 22.95 18.61 -33.44
N ASP A 265 22.86 17.28 -33.59
CA ASP A 265 24.06 16.44 -33.80
C ASP A 265 23.75 15.12 -34.54
N GLY A 266 22.49 14.68 -34.63
CA GLY A 266 22.05 13.50 -35.38
C GLY A 266 22.56 12.14 -34.89
N LEU A 267 23.53 12.12 -33.97
CA LEU A 267 24.17 10.92 -33.41
C LEU A 267 23.44 10.36 -32.18
N SER A 268 22.58 11.14 -31.53
CA SER A 268 21.77 10.68 -30.42
C SER A 268 20.73 9.66 -30.90
N PRO A 269 20.56 8.52 -30.21
CA PRO A 269 19.57 7.52 -30.59
C PRO A 269 18.16 8.13 -30.56
N GLU A 270 17.24 7.66 -31.39
CA GLU A 270 15.86 8.15 -31.35
C GLU A 270 15.13 7.65 -30.09
N LEU A 271 14.38 8.54 -29.45
CA LEU A 271 13.50 8.20 -28.35
C LEU A 271 12.26 7.48 -28.85
N ASN A 272 11.77 6.55 -28.03
CA ASN A 272 10.45 5.96 -28.17
C ASN A 272 9.68 6.10 -26.83
N LEU A 273 9.17 7.30 -26.56
CA LEU A 273 8.45 7.62 -25.32
C LEU A 273 7.14 6.84 -25.19
N THR A 274 6.47 6.52 -26.30
CA THR A 274 5.22 5.74 -26.25
C THR A 274 5.49 4.29 -25.84
N ALA A 275 6.54 3.67 -26.37
CA ALA A 275 6.98 2.33 -25.93
C ALA A 275 7.55 2.35 -24.50
N LEU A 276 8.27 3.39 -24.10
CA LEU A 276 8.72 3.56 -22.73
C LEU A 276 7.53 3.65 -21.75
N TRP A 277 6.48 4.41 -22.11
CA TRP A 277 5.27 4.54 -21.30
C TRP A 277 4.51 3.22 -21.16
N GLU A 278 4.39 2.46 -22.25
CA GLU A 278 3.87 1.09 -22.22
C GLU A 278 4.68 0.19 -21.29
N GLN A 279 6.01 0.13 -21.46
CA GLN A 279 6.86 -0.72 -20.63
C GLN A 279 6.75 -0.37 -19.14
N PHE A 280 6.68 0.93 -18.83
CA PHE A 280 6.54 1.42 -17.48
C PHE A 280 5.22 0.99 -16.84
N ILE A 281 4.08 1.27 -17.49
CA ILE A 281 2.76 0.90 -16.95
C ILE A 281 2.56 -0.60 -16.90
N ARG A 282 3.06 -1.33 -17.91
CA ARG A 282 3.05 -2.80 -17.88
C ARG A 282 3.79 -3.33 -16.67
N ALA A 283 5.02 -2.87 -16.44
CA ALA A 283 5.78 -3.28 -15.26
C ALA A 283 5.10 -2.87 -13.94
N GLN A 284 4.42 -1.73 -13.91
CA GLN A 284 3.63 -1.28 -12.76
C GLN A 284 2.46 -2.24 -12.46
N TYR A 285 1.70 -2.66 -13.48
CA TYR A 285 0.62 -3.63 -13.33
C TYR A 285 1.14 -5.04 -13.02
N GLU A 286 2.29 -5.45 -13.56
CA GLU A 286 2.98 -6.70 -13.19
C GLU A 286 3.29 -6.73 -11.69
N VAL A 287 3.88 -5.66 -11.13
CA VAL A 287 4.19 -5.57 -9.70
C VAL A 287 2.90 -5.64 -8.87
N MET A 288 1.88 -4.88 -9.24
CA MET A 288 0.62 -4.81 -8.52
C MET A 288 -0.09 -6.18 -8.46
N THR A 289 -0.25 -6.84 -9.62
CA THR A 289 -0.95 -8.13 -9.73
C THR A 289 -0.13 -9.28 -9.12
N SER A 290 1.18 -9.33 -9.34
CA SER A 290 2.05 -10.38 -8.77
C SER A 290 2.17 -10.28 -7.25
N THR A 291 2.30 -9.07 -6.71
CA THR A 291 2.35 -8.82 -5.25
C THR A 291 1.05 -9.25 -4.59
N ALA A 292 -0.10 -8.84 -5.14
CA ALA A 292 -1.40 -9.19 -4.61
C ALA A 292 -1.66 -10.70 -4.65
N HIS A 293 -1.48 -11.32 -5.82
CA HIS A 293 -1.76 -12.74 -6.03
C HIS A 293 -0.85 -13.64 -5.20
N SER A 294 0.46 -13.39 -5.24
CA SER A 294 1.44 -14.18 -4.45
C SER A 294 1.19 -14.04 -2.95
N TRP A 295 0.80 -12.85 -2.49
CA TRP A 295 0.45 -12.63 -1.09
C TRP A 295 -0.78 -13.43 -0.66
N VAL A 296 -1.87 -13.43 -1.46
CA VAL A 296 -3.07 -14.22 -1.17
C VAL A 296 -2.72 -15.70 -1.09
N LEU A 297 -1.98 -16.23 -2.07
CA LEU A 297 -1.59 -17.64 -2.07
C LEU A 297 -0.72 -18.01 -0.87
N ALA A 298 0.26 -17.18 -0.50
CA ALA A 298 1.11 -17.43 0.65
C ALA A 298 0.31 -17.46 1.96
N ARG A 299 -0.64 -16.53 2.14
CA ARG A 299 -1.48 -16.49 3.35
C ARG A 299 -2.52 -17.61 3.38
N VAL A 300 -3.10 -17.97 2.24
CA VAL A 300 -3.95 -19.16 2.14
C VAL A 300 -3.17 -20.42 2.50
N ALA A 301 -1.94 -20.58 2.01
CA ALA A 301 -1.11 -21.74 2.34
C ALA A 301 -0.85 -21.85 3.85
N GLU A 302 -0.50 -20.75 4.52
CA GLU A 302 -0.35 -20.71 5.98
C GLU A 302 -1.65 -21.10 6.71
N LEU A 303 -2.80 -20.58 6.28
CA LEU A 303 -4.09 -20.92 6.89
C LEU A 303 -4.53 -22.37 6.60
N ARG A 304 -4.20 -22.92 5.44
CA ARG A 304 -4.47 -24.33 5.10
C ARG A 304 -3.65 -25.27 5.95
N GLU A 305 -2.37 -24.97 6.17
CA GLU A 305 -1.51 -25.75 7.06
C GLU A 305 -2.11 -25.81 8.47
N ARG A 306 -2.49 -24.65 9.02
CA ARG A 306 -3.15 -24.56 10.33
C ARG A 306 -4.48 -25.30 10.38
N THR A 307 -5.32 -25.15 9.35
CA THR A 307 -6.63 -25.83 9.29
C THR A 307 -6.46 -27.35 9.19
N THR A 308 -5.45 -27.82 8.46
CA THR A 308 -5.12 -29.25 8.33
C THR A 308 -4.64 -29.82 9.66
N ASP A 309 -3.81 -29.10 10.41
CA ASP A 309 -3.35 -29.55 11.73
C ASP A 309 -4.51 -29.71 12.72
N ILE A 310 -5.51 -28.81 12.69
CA ILE A 310 -6.72 -28.95 13.52
C ILE A 310 -7.56 -30.14 13.04
N PHE A 311 -7.70 -30.32 11.73
CA PHE A 311 -8.45 -31.43 11.15
C PHE A 311 -7.92 -32.78 11.65
N SER A 312 -6.60 -32.93 11.80
CA SER A 312 -5.95 -34.13 12.34
C SER A 312 -6.31 -34.42 13.81
N THR A 313 -6.82 -33.44 14.56
CA THR A 313 -7.15 -33.57 15.99
C THR A 313 -8.61 -33.89 16.27
N VAL A 314 -9.49 -33.82 15.27
CA VAL A 314 -10.93 -34.07 15.44
C VAL A 314 -11.23 -35.56 15.20
N ASP A 315 -11.69 -36.24 16.25
CA ASP A 315 -11.99 -37.67 16.19
C ASP A 315 -13.32 -37.97 15.49
N ASN A 316 -14.35 -37.13 15.71
CA ASN A 316 -15.70 -37.34 15.20
C ASN A 316 -15.99 -36.49 13.93
N PRO A 317 -16.20 -37.11 12.76
CA PRO A 317 -16.50 -36.38 11.51
C PRO A 317 -17.89 -35.72 11.48
N GLU A 318 -18.78 -36.05 12.41
CA GLU A 318 -20.11 -35.44 12.53
C GLU A 318 -20.18 -34.32 13.60
N SER A 319 -19.03 -33.90 14.15
CA SER A 319 -19.03 -32.86 15.18
C SER A 319 -19.26 -31.46 14.61
N PRO A 320 -19.84 -30.52 15.40
CA PRO A 320 -19.92 -29.11 15.02
C PRO A 320 -18.55 -28.50 14.71
N GLU A 321 -17.47 -28.97 15.35
CA GLU A 321 -16.11 -28.50 15.03
C GLU A 321 -15.71 -28.88 13.61
N MET A 322 -16.08 -30.08 13.15
CA MET A 322 -15.80 -30.54 11.80
C MET A 322 -16.54 -29.71 10.73
N GLU A 323 -17.77 -29.27 11.02
CA GLU A 323 -18.52 -28.36 10.15
C GLU A 323 -17.79 -27.02 9.99
N VAL A 324 -17.32 -26.44 11.10
CA VAL A 324 -16.53 -25.20 11.08
C VAL A 324 -15.25 -25.37 10.27
N ILE A 325 -14.51 -26.47 10.45
CA ILE A 325 -13.28 -26.74 9.70
C ILE A 325 -13.58 -26.89 8.20
N THR A 326 -14.65 -27.59 7.85
CA THR A 326 -15.07 -27.79 6.44
C THR A 326 -15.46 -26.46 5.79
N GLN A 327 -16.16 -25.59 6.51
CA GLN A 327 -16.48 -24.24 6.04
C GLN A 327 -15.21 -23.42 5.81
N ARG A 328 -14.28 -23.41 6.77
CA ARG A 328 -12.98 -22.71 6.63
C ARG A 328 -12.21 -23.19 5.42
N TRP A 329 -12.16 -24.50 5.18
CA TRP A 329 -11.50 -25.06 4.00
C TRP A 329 -12.17 -24.59 2.71
N THR A 330 -13.50 -24.59 2.67
CA THR A 330 -14.29 -24.12 1.52
C THR A 330 -14.07 -22.63 1.25
N ASP A 331 -13.98 -21.81 2.29
CA ASP A 331 -13.67 -20.38 2.19
C ASP A 331 -12.27 -20.16 1.60
N LEU A 332 -11.25 -20.89 2.08
CA LEU A 332 -9.89 -20.82 1.54
C LEU A 332 -9.79 -21.30 0.08
N VAL A 333 -10.57 -22.32 -0.28
CA VAL A 333 -10.69 -22.78 -1.68
C VAL A 333 -11.32 -21.67 -2.53
N SER A 334 -12.41 -21.06 -2.07
CA SER A 334 -13.12 -19.98 -2.77
C SER A 334 -12.24 -18.74 -2.95
N ALA A 335 -11.55 -18.29 -1.90
CA ALA A 335 -10.62 -17.16 -1.96
C ALA A 335 -9.49 -17.41 -2.98
N THR A 336 -8.96 -18.63 -3.04
CA THR A 336 -7.92 -19.00 -4.01
C THR A 336 -8.42 -18.96 -5.45
N SER A 337 -9.56 -19.60 -5.71
CA SER A 337 -10.17 -19.59 -7.04
C SER A 337 -10.47 -18.16 -7.49
N MET A 338 -11.09 -17.36 -6.61
CA MET A 338 -11.42 -15.97 -6.91
C MET A 338 -10.17 -15.11 -7.12
N ALA A 339 -9.08 -15.34 -6.39
CA ALA A 339 -7.80 -14.69 -6.66
C ALA A 339 -7.23 -15.07 -8.03
N ASP A 340 -7.34 -16.33 -8.44
CA ASP A 340 -6.87 -16.81 -9.74
C ASP A 340 -7.62 -16.14 -10.91
N PHE A 341 -8.95 -15.95 -10.79
CA PHE A 341 -9.79 -15.33 -11.82
C PHE A 341 -9.86 -13.81 -11.79
N ASN A 342 -9.74 -13.18 -10.61
CA ASN A 342 -10.00 -11.74 -10.48
C ASN A 342 -8.73 -10.90 -10.38
N ILE A 343 -7.60 -11.42 -9.90
CA ILE A 343 -6.36 -10.62 -9.76
C ILE A 343 -5.70 -10.47 -11.15
N TRP A 344 -6.29 -9.59 -11.94
CA TRP A 344 -5.93 -9.24 -13.31
C TRP A 344 -6.14 -7.74 -13.53
N ILE A 345 -5.29 -7.15 -14.37
CA ILE A 345 -5.44 -5.82 -14.95
C ILE A 345 -5.10 -5.97 -16.43
N SER A 346 -6.10 -6.24 -17.26
CA SER A 346 -5.86 -6.47 -18.69
C SER A 346 -5.31 -5.21 -19.36
N MET A 347 -4.27 -5.40 -20.17
CA MET A 347 -3.72 -4.35 -21.03
C MET A 347 -4.23 -4.43 -22.48
N ASP A 348 -5.25 -5.24 -22.75
CA ASP A 348 -5.81 -5.37 -24.10
C ASP A 348 -6.38 -4.03 -24.60
N GLY A 349 -5.90 -3.60 -25.77
CA GLY A 349 -6.27 -2.32 -26.39
C GLY A 349 -5.48 -1.10 -25.90
N TYR A 350 -4.47 -1.29 -25.05
CA TYR A 350 -3.52 -0.23 -24.71
C TYR A 350 -2.55 -0.01 -25.88
N ASN A 351 -2.29 1.25 -26.23
CA ASN A 351 -1.39 1.61 -27.32
C ASN A 351 0.03 1.06 -27.08
N GLY A 352 0.58 0.38 -28.08
CA GLY A 352 1.91 -0.24 -28.00
C GLY A 352 1.93 -1.62 -27.33
N PHE A 353 0.91 -1.97 -26.55
CA PHE A 353 0.78 -3.32 -25.99
C PHE A 353 0.21 -4.27 -27.04
N HIS A 354 0.97 -5.32 -27.33
CA HIS A 354 0.56 -6.37 -28.25
C HIS A 354 0.36 -7.64 -27.43
N PRO A 355 -0.89 -8.08 -27.20
CA PRO A 355 -1.12 -9.28 -26.42
C PRO A 355 -0.50 -10.49 -27.12
N PRO A 356 0.34 -11.28 -26.44
CA PRO A 356 0.83 -12.53 -27.02
C PRO A 356 -0.31 -13.56 -27.10
N SER A 357 -0.09 -14.64 -27.85
CA SER A 357 -0.99 -15.79 -27.85
C SER A 357 -0.94 -16.61 -26.56
N GLU A 358 0.09 -16.41 -25.75
CA GLU A 358 0.32 -17.12 -24.49
C GLU A 358 -0.28 -16.35 -23.30
N VAL A 359 -0.52 -17.06 -22.19
CA VAL A 359 -0.98 -16.42 -20.96
C VAL A 359 0.15 -15.59 -20.33
N ILE A 360 -0.09 -14.30 -20.10
CA ILE A 360 0.74 -13.46 -19.24
C ILE A 360 -0.02 -13.25 -17.93
N ALA A 361 0.46 -13.88 -16.85
CA ALA A 361 -0.12 -13.78 -15.51
C ALA A 361 -0.46 -12.32 -15.15
N GLY A 362 -1.72 -12.07 -14.84
CA GLY A 362 -2.21 -10.76 -14.38
C GLY A 362 -2.45 -9.73 -15.49
N LEU A 363 -1.99 -9.93 -16.73
CA LEU A 363 -2.07 -8.94 -17.80
C LEU A 363 -2.84 -9.39 -19.04
N HIS A 364 -2.77 -10.67 -19.40
CA HIS A 364 -3.44 -11.20 -20.58
C HIS A 364 -3.73 -12.70 -20.44
N ASN A 365 -4.98 -13.09 -20.68
CA ASN A 365 -5.37 -14.48 -20.91
C ASN A 365 -6.43 -14.53 -22.01
N PRO A 366 -6.15 -15.18 -23.16
CA PRO A 366 -7.06 -15.21 -24.31
C PRO A 366 -8.38 -15.96 -24.04
N ASP A 367 -8.37 -16.91 -23.11
CA ASP A 367 -9.48 -17.82 -22.85
C ASP A 367 -10.19 -17.55 -21.52
N LEU A 368 -9.83 -16.50 -20.78
CA LEU A 368 -10.34 -16.27 -19.42
C LEU A 368 -11.88 -16.27 -19.37
N THR A 369 -12.54 -15.68 -20.36
CA THR A 369 -14.01 -15.62 -20.47
C THR A 369 -14.67 -16.96 -20.77
N HIS A 370 -13.96 -17.85 -21.48
CA HIS A 370 -14.42 -19.21 -21.77
C HIS A 370 -14.16 -20.12 -20.57
N LEU A 371 -13.01 -19.96 -19.92
CA LEU A 371 -12.61 -20.66 -18.71
C LEU A 371 -13.57 -20.36 -17.55
N ASP A 372 -13.89 -19.09 -17.31
CA ASP A 372 -14.85 -18.67 -16.28
C ASP A 372 -16.22 -19.36 -16.41
N LYS A 373 -16.70 -19.53 -17.65
CA LYS A 373 -18.00 -20.17 -17.92
C LYS A 373 -17.99 -21.71 -17.88
N ASN A 374 -16.83 -22.34 -18.09
CA ASN A 374 -16.70 -23.78 -18.28
C ASN A 374 -15.93 -24.49 -17.16
N TYR A 375 -15.62 -23.81 -16.05
CA TYR A 375 -14.73 -24.39 -15.06
C TYR A 375 -15.36 -25.53 -14.24
N GLY A 376 -14.96 -26.75 -14.58
CA GLY A 376 -15.21 -27.97 -13.83
C GLY A 376 -14.28 -28.13 -12.62
N PHE A 377 -13.95 -27.08 -11.86
CA PHE A 377 -13.17 -27.23 -10.63
C PHE A 377 -13.84 -28.22 -9.68
N SER A 378 -15.12 -28.01 -9.38
CA SER A 378 -15.92 -28.94 -8.59
C SER A 378 -15.96 -30.34 -9.23
N GLY A 379 -16.12 -30.42 -10.55
CA GLY A 379 -16.11 -31.70 -11.27
C GLY A 379 -14.79 -32.47 -11.15
N LEU A 380 -13.65 -31.81 -11.34
CA LEU A 380 -12.31 -32.39 -11.25
C LEU A 380 -11.96 -32.79 -9.82
N VAL A 381 -12.30 -31.96 -8.84
CA VAL A 381 -12.15 -32.29 -7.42
C VAL A 381 -12.98 -33.53 -7.08
N MET A 382 -14.26 -33.55 -7.46
CA MET A 382 -15.14 -34.69 -7.18
C MET A 382 -14.67 -35.97 -7.87
N GLU A 383 -14.21 -35.89 -9.13
CA GLU A 383 -13.67 -37.04 -9.86
C GLU A 383 -12.44 -37.63 -9.14
N ARG A 384 -11.47 -36.79 -8.77
CA ARG A 384 -10.24 -37.25 -8.08
C ARG A 384 -10.54 -37.73 -6.67
N LEU A 385 -11.42 -37.04 -5.95
CA LEU A 385 -11.84 -37.44 -4.62
C LEU A 385 -12.53 -38.81 -4.65
N THR A 386 -13.37 -39.06 -5.66
CA THR A 386 -14.01 -40.36 -5.87
C THR A 386 -12.97 -41.47 -6.05
N LYS A 387 -12.00 -41.27 -6.96
CA LYS A 387 -10.92 -42.24 -7.19
C LYS A 387 -10.06 -42.49 -5.94
N CYS A 388 -9.76 -41.44 -5.17
CA CYS A 388 -9.03 -41.56 -3.92
C CYS A 388 -9.82 -42.37 -2.88
N ILE A 389 -11.12 -42.11 -2.74
CA ILE A 389 -12.01 -42.85 -1.84
C ILE A 389 -12.11 -44.32 -2.26
N GLU A 390 -12.26 -44.60 -3.56
CA GLU A 390 -12.27 -45.97 -4.11
C GLU A 390 -10.97 -46.71 -3.76
N ALA A 391 -9.81 -46.12 -4.01
CA ALA A 391 -8.51 -46.70 -3.69
C ALA A 391 -8.33 -46.95 -2.18
N GLN A 392 -8.78 -46.02 -1.32
CA GLN A 392 -8.72 -46.16 0.13
C GLN A 392 -9.70 -47.25 0.64
N ASN A 393 -10.87 -47.38 0.03
CA ASN A 393 -11.82 -48.44 0.32
C ASN A 393 -11.26 -49.82 -0.04
N GLU A 394 -10.63 -49.95 -1.21
CA GLU A 394 -9.92 -51.16 -1.61
C GLU A 394 -8.79 -51.50 -0.62
N ALA A 395 -7.96 -50.53 -0.26
CA ALA A 395 -6.90 -50.71 0.73
C ALA A 395 -7.44 -51.16 2.10
N ALA A 396 -8.61 -50.68 2.53
CA ALA A 396 -9.23 -51.10 3.78
C ALA A 396 -9.70 -52.54 3.80
N THR A 397 -10.04 -53.13 2.65
CA THR A 397 -10.36 -54.56 2.56
C THR A 397 -9.14 -55.43 2.90
N VAL A 398 -7.93 -54.94 2.67
CA VAL A 398 -6.67 -55.65 2.88
C VAL A 398 -5.99 -55.27 4.21
N GLN A 399 -6.01 -53.99 4.56
CA GLN A 399 -5.26 -53.39 5.68
C GLN A 399 -6.15 -52.99 6.88
N GLY A 400 -7.47 -53.20 6.76
CA GLY A 400 -8.45 -52.87 7.78
C GLY A 400 -8.86 -51.38 7.82
N PRO A 401 -9.72 -50.97 8.78
CA PRO A 401 -10.30 -49.62 8.84
C PRO A 401 -9.30 -48.48 8.92
N SER A 402 -8.06 -48.77 9.37
CA SER A 402 -6.96 -47.80 9.46
C SER A 402 -6.60 -47.15 8.10
N ALA A 403 -6.84 -47.84 6.99
CA ALA A 403 -6.59 -47.32 5.64
C ALA A 403 -7.51 -46.15 5.24
N ILE A 404 -8.69 -46.01 5.88
CA ILE A 404 -9.66 -44.92 5.60
C ILE A 404 -9.68 -43.89 6.72
N GLN A 405 -9.45 -44.34 7.96
CA GLN A 405 -9.60 -43.54 9.17
C GLN A 405 -8.30 -42.87 9.62
N SER A 406 -7.14 -43.25 9.08
CA SER A 406 -5.87 -42.62 9.42
C SER A 406 -5.83 -41.14 9.06
N ASP A 407 -5.05 -40.39 9.83
CA ASP A 407 -4.74 -38.98 9.53
C ASP A 407 -4.14 -38.81 8.13
N THR A 408 -3.29 -39.76 7.71
CA THR A 408 -2.70 -39.76 6.36
C THR A 408 -3.77 -39.84 5.26
N ALA A 409 -4.73 -40.75 5.37
CA ALA A 409 -5.82 -40.88 4.39
C ALA A 409 -6.72 -39.63 4.37
N ARG A 410 -6.93 -39.01 5.53
CA ARG A 410 -7.66 -37.75 5.66
C ARG A 410 -6.94 -36.57 4.98
N ARG A 411 -5.64 -36.40 5.25
CA ARG A 411 -4.79 -35.37 4.63
C ARG A 411 -4.71 -35.54 3.11
N GLU A 412 -4.63 -36.78 2.61
CA GLU A 412 -4.65 -37.09 1.18
C GLU A 412 -5.96 -36.62 0.52
N ARG A 413 -7.12 -36.89 1.14
CA ARG A 413 -8.40 -36.40 0.61
C ARG A 413 -8.48 -34.87 0.55
N LEU A 414 -7.92 -34.17 1.54
CA LEU A 414 -7.85 -32.70 1.56
C LEU A 414 -6.88 -32.16 0.49
N SER A 415 -5.73 -32.81 0.30
CA SER A 415 -4.69 -32.34 -0.65
C SER A 415 -5.18 -32.31 -2.09
N ILE A 416 -6.10 -33.21 -2.47
CA ILE A 416 -6.71 -33.24 -3.81
C ILE A 416 -7.25 -31.88 -4.23
N SER A 417 -7.94 -31.16 -3.33
CA SER A 417 -8.48 -29.84 -3.66
C SER A 417 -7.37 -28.83 -3.95
N THR A 418 -6.24 -28.89 -3.23
CA THR A 418 -5.09 -28.02 -3.47
C THR A 418 -4.37 -28.39 -4.76
N GLU A 419 -4.15 -29.68 -5.03
CA GLU A 419 -3.51 -30.16 -6.26
C GLU A 419 -4.32 -29.78 -7.51
N VAL A 420 -5.65 -29.93 -7.47
CA VAL A 420 -6.52 -29.53 -8.59
C VAL A 420 -6.47 -28.02 -8.80
N GLN A 421 -6.42 -27.22 -7.73
CA GLN A 421 -6.27 -25.77 -7.85
C GLN A 421 -4.93 -25.36 -8.47
N ASP A 422 -3.83 -26.02 -8.09
CA ASP A 422 -2.51 -25.73 -8.63
C ASP A 422 -2.45 -26.05 -10.14
N GLU A 423 -3.04 -27.17 -10.57
CA GLU A 423 -3.19 -27.50 -12.00
C GLU A 423 -4.05 -26.46 -12.73
N LEU A 424 -5.16 -26.03 -12.10
CA LEU A 424 -6.04 -25.02 -12.67
C LEU A 424 -5.33 -23.70 -12.89
N ARG A 425 -4.58 -23.29 -11.88
CA ARG A 425 -3.85 -22.03 -11.87
C ARG A 425 -2.83 -21.98 -12.99
N GLU A 426 -2.14 -23.08 -13.27
CA GLU A 426 -1.21 -23.12 -14.40
C GLU A 426 -1.93 -22.88 -15.74
N LYS A 427 -3.16 -23.40 -15.90
CA LYS A 427 -4.00 -23.15 -17.09
C LYS A 427 -4.55 -21.72 -17.14
N ILE A 428 -4.89 -21.12 -16.00
CA ILE A 428 -5.49 -19.78 -15.91
C ILE A 428 -4.42 -18.67 -15.98
N ARG A 429 -3.30 -18.84 -15.30
CA ARG A 429 -2.29 -17.79 -15.11
C ARG A 429 -0.99 -18.08 -15.86
N GLY A 430 -0.90 -19.23 -16.54
CA GLY A 430 0.34 -19.69 -17.15
C GLY A 430 1.31 -20.26 -16.12
N ARG A 431 2.56 -20.49 -16.51
CA ARG A 431 3.59 -21.01 -15.61
C ARG A 431 3.73 -20.13 -14.39
N THR A 432 3.65 -20.74 -13.20
CA THR A 432 3.79 -20.03 -11.93
C THR A 432 5.17 -19.35 -11.88
N PRO A 433 5.22 -18.02 -11.66
CA PRO A 433 6.48 -17.33 -11.44
C PRO A 433 7.24 -17.90 -10.24
N SER A 434 8.52 -17.53 -10.10
CA SER A 434 9.32 -17.85 -8.93
C SER A 434 8.54 -17.56 -7.63
N PRO A 435 8.57 -18.45 -6.62
CA PRO A 435 7.85 -18.25 -5.36
C PRO A 435 8.37 -17.08 -4.52
N GLN A 436 9.45 -16.41 -4.95
CA GLN A 436 9.95 -15.22 -4.27
C GLN A 436 9.17 -13.99 -4.73
N PRO A 437 8.58 -13.22 -3.80
CA PRO A 437 7.96 -11.95 -4.14
C PRO A 437 8.99 -11.00 -4.78
N PRO A 438 8.57 -10.12 -5.70
CA PRO A 438 9.48 -9.15 -6.30
C PRO A 438 10.10 -8.24 -5.23
N VAL A 439 11.31 -7.72 -5.50
CA VAL A 439 11.90 -6.65 -4.68
C VAL A 439 10.91 -5.48 -4.64
N LEU A 440 10.64 -4.96 -3.44
CA LEU A 440 9.70 -3.85 -3.29
C LEU A 440 10.22 -2.61 -4.05
N PRO A 441 9.40 -1.92 -4.88
CA PRO A 441 9.87 -0.81 -5.72
C PRO A 441 10.56 0.31 -4.94
N TRP A 442 10.05 0.62 -3.74
CA TRP A 442 10.60 1.68 -2.90
C TRP A 442 11.99 1.34 -2.34
N ILE A 443 12.26 0.07 -2.00
CA ILE A 443 13.57 -0.38 -1.53
C ILE A 443 14.58 -0.25 -2.67
N GLN A 444 14.20 -0.72 -3.86
CA GLN A 444 15.06 -0.59 -5.03
C GLN A 444 15.36 0.87 -5.37
N LYS A 445 14.35 1.74 -5.29
CA LYS A 445 14.51 3.18 -5.52
C LYS A 445 15.53 3.79 -4.55
N LEU A 446 15.43 3.52 -3.26
CA LEU A 446 16.36 4.08 -2.26
C LEU A 446 17.77 3.53 -2.40
N LEU A 447 17.93 2.22 -2.62
CA LEU A 447 19.25 1.62 -2.82
C LEU A 447 19.93 2.16 -4.07
N ARG A 448 19.17 2.46 -5.13
CA ARG A 448 19.71 3.15 -6.31
C ARG A 448 20.16 4.57 -6.00
N VAL A 449 19.37 5.35 -5.26
CA VAL A 449 19.77 6.71 -4.85
C VAL A 449 21.06 6.66 -4.02
N GLN A 450 21.20 5.65 -3.15
CA GLN A 450 22.43 5.42 -2.42
C GLN A 450 23.61 5.06 -3.34
N GLU A 451 23.42 4.16 -4.31
CA GLU A 451 24.48 3.83 -5.27
C GLU A 451 24.91 5.06 -6.08
N ALA A 452 23.98 5.92 -6.47
CA ALA A 452 24.27 7.17 -7.15
C ALA A 452 25.05 8.15 -6.26
N SER A 453 24.68 8.28 -4.97
CA SER A 453 25.39 9.15 -4.03
C SER A 453 26.84 8.70 -3.75
N LEU A 454 27.14 7.41 -3.90
CA LEU A 454 28.50 6.88 -3.81
C LEU A 454 29.42 7.34 -4.96
N SER A 455 28.85 7.83 -6.06
CA SER A 455 29.62 8.43 -7.16
C SER A 455 29.86 9.95 -6.99
N MET A 456 29.20 10.58 -6.01
CA MET A 456 29.36 12.00 -5.69
C MET A 456 30.64 12.27 -4.88
N ASP A 457 31.06 13.54 -4.89
CA ASP A 457 32.16 14.02 -4.06
C ASP A 457 31.90 13.71 -2.58
N PRO A 458 32.90 13.28 -1.80
CA PRO A 458 32.73 12.99 -0.38
C PRO A 458 32.07 14.11 0.43
N SER A 459 32.32 15.38 0.12
CA SER A 459 31.68 16.49 0.84
C SER A 459 30.17 16.56 0.59
N GLU A 460 29.73 16.29 -0.64
CA GLU A 460 28.30 16.28 -1.00
C GLU A 460 27.59 15.00 -0.54
N ARG A 461 28.33 13.90 -0.37
CA ARG A 461 27.78 12.63 0.10
C ARG A 461 27.26 12.71 1.53
N HIS A 462 27.92 13.51 2.38
CA HIS A 462 27.51 13.68 3.77
C HIS A 462 26.15 14.37 3.91
N ASP A 463 25.69 15.07 2.87
CA ASP A 463 24.44 15.82 2.85
C ASP A 463 23.21 14.96 2.45
N PHE A 464 23.38 13.66 2.23
CA PHE A 464 22.30 12.76 1.82
C PHE A 464 22.03 11.66 2.85
N SER A 465 20.81 11.64 3.39
CA SER A 465 20.32 10.50 4.18
C SER A 465 18.84 10.25 3.97
N PHE A 466 18.41 9.01 4.23
CA PHE A 466 17.01 8.64 4.20
C PHE A 466 16.47 8.69 5.63
N GLY A 467 15.83 9.79 6.03
CA GLY A 467 15.47 9.96 7.42
C GLY A 467 14.10 10.55 7.71
N LEU A 468 13.74 10.50 8.99
CA LEU A 468 12.58 11.17 9.59
C LEU A 468 13.05 12.00 10.78
N ALA A 469 12.49 13.20 10.92
CA ALA A 469 12.61 13.98 12.15
C ALA A 469 11.65 13.40 13.20
N ILE A 470 12.10 13.32 14.45
CA ILE A 470 11.30 12.89 15.59
C ILE A 470 11.51 13.81 16.79
N TYR A 471 10.42 14.27 17.40
CA TYR A 471 10.43 15.23 18.49
C TYR A 471 10.09 14.56 19.83
N ARG A 472 10.91 14.82 20.86
CA ARG A 472 10.61 14.46 22.25
C ARG A 472 9.72 15.53 22.88
N ALA A 473 8.44 15.23 23.05
CA ALA A 473 7.50 16.06 23.82
C ALA A 473 7.19 15.47 25.21
N ALA A 474 7.96 14.47 25.65
CA ALA A 474 7.82 13.80 26.93
C ALA A 474 8.63 14.52 28.03
N TYR A 475 8.16 15.70 28.46
CA TYR A 475 8.87 16.56 29.43
C TYR A 475 8.99 15.97 30.85
N GLN A 476 8.18 14.96 31.19
CA GLN A 476 8.05 14.43 32.55
C GLN A 476 8.98 13.24 32.84
N LEU A 477 9.61 12.65 31.82
CA LEU A 477 10.53 11.53 32.00
C LEU A 477 11.90 12.01 32.44
N SER A 478 12.51 11.27 33.37
CA SER A 478 13.95 11.39 33.64
C SER A 478 14.78 11.00 32.40
N ASP A 479 16.05 11.41 32.36
CA ASP A 479 16.92 11.09 31.23
C ASP A 479 17.15 9.58 31.09
N GLU A 480 17.18 8.83 32.19
CA GLU A 480 17.31 7.37 32.17
C GLU A 480 16.05 6.68 31.62
N GLU A 481 14.86 7.10 32.07
CA GLU A 481 13.60 6.58 31.54
C GLU A 481 13.44 6.91 30.05
N TRP A 482 13.88 8.12 29.66
CA TRP A 482 13.86 8.54 28.27
C TRP A 482 14.77 7.68 27.39
N GLU A 483 16.02 7.43 27.79
CA GLU A 483 16.93 6.60 26.99
C GLU A 483 16.45 5.14 26.87
N ASN A 484 15.81 4.60 27.93
CA ASN A 484 15.16 3.29 27.83
C ASN A 484 13.98 3.30 26.84
N LEU A 485 13.08 4.27 26.96
CA LEU A 485 11.95 4.43 26.03
C LEU A 485 12.43 4.60 24.58
N LYS A 486 13.43 5.45 24.37
CA LYS A 486 14.02 5.72 23.06
C LYS A 486 14.58 4.46 22.44
N ARG A 487 15.34 3.66 23.21
CA ARG A 487 15.86 2.36 22.76
C ARG A 487 14.74 1.42 22.34
N ASP A 488 13.70 1.29 23.16
CA ASP A 488 12.60 0.34 22.92
C ASP A 488 11.76 0.79 21.71
N LEU A 489 11.54 2.10 21.56
CA LEU A 489 10.92 2.71 20.41
C LEU A 489 11.72 2.48 19.12
N GLU A 490 13.03 2.76 19.12
CA GLU A 490 13.90 2.57 17.94
C GLU A 490 13.98 1.09 17.53
N ALA A 491 13.99 0.18 18.52
CA ALA A 491 13.91 -1.26 18.29
C ALA A 491 12.56 -1.64 17.64
N HIS A 492 11.46 -1.09 18.14
CA HIS A 492 10.12 -1.32 17.58
C HIS A 492 10.01 -0.77 16.15
N LEU A 493 10.49 0.45 15.90
CA LEU A 493 10.56 1.03 14.55
C LEU A 493 11.36 0.15 13.60
N SER A 494 12.43 -0.49 14.07
CA SER A 494 13.30 -1.35 13.27
C SER A 494 12.73 -2.76 13.01
N ALA A 495 11.58 -3.11 13.60
CA ALA A 495 10.98 -4.45 13.53
C ALA A 495 10.11 -4.68 12.27
N TRP A 496 10.67 -4.49 11.07
CA TRP A 496 9.88 -4.52 9.82
C TRP A 496 10.47 -5.27 8.62
N SER A 497 11.65 -5.89 8.73
CA SER A 497 12.33 -6.55 7.58
C SER A 497 11.92 -7.99 7.31
N ASP A 498 11.09 -8.59 8.16
CA ASP A 498 10.84 -10.02 8.09
C ASP A 498 10.09 -10.41 6.82
N GLY A 499 10.71 -11.26 5.99
CA GLY A 499 10.21 -11.65 4.68
C GLY A 499 10.34 -10.57 3.59
N VAL A 500 11.10 -9.50 3.81
CA VAL A 500 11.29 -8.40 2.86
C VAL A 500 12.68 -8.46 2.22
N GLN A 501 12.72 -8.66 0.89
CA GLN A 501 13.98 -8.77 0.16
C GLN A 501 14.78 -7.45 0.22
N ARG A 502 16.10 -7.56 0.48
CA ARG A 502 17.06 -6.43 0.59
C ARG A 502 16.76 -5.43 1.72
N ALA A 503 15.84 -5.73 2.64
CA ALA A 503 15.57 -4.84 3.77
C ALA A 503 16.81 -4.66 4.67
N ASP A 504 17.65 -5.68 4.80
CA ASP A 504 18.89 -5.61 5.60
C ASP A 504 19.94 -4.67 4.98
N GLU A 505 19.93 -4.50 3.65
CA GLU A 505 20.78 -3.51 2.97
C GLU A 505 20.30 -2.08 3.22
N LEU A 506 18.98 -1.89 3.32
CA LEU A 506 18.37 -0.58 3.45
C LEU A 506 18.32 -0.07 4.89
N LYS A 507 18.04 -0.95 5.86
CA LYS A 507 17.90 -0.58 7.29
C LYS A 507 19.02 0.32 7.82
N PRO A 508 20.32 0.06 7.56
CA PRO A 508 21.40 0.92 8.04
C PRO A 508 21.38 2.34 7.48
N LEU A 509 20.72 2.54 6.32
CA LEU A 509 20.61 3.82 5.63
C LEU A 509 19.45 4.68 6.17
N LEU A 510 18.47 4.06 6.84
CA LEU A 510 17.35 4.76 7.44
C LEU A 510 17.78 5.43 8.76
N LYS A 511 17.49 6.72 8.92
CA LYS A 511 17.92 7.53 10.07
C LYS A 511 16.76 8.20 10.78
N LEU A 512 16.79 8.18 12.11
CA LEU A 512 15.93 9.00 12.95
C LEU A 512 16.75 10.17 13.47
N HIS A 513 16.22 11.38 13.30
CA HIS A 513 16.86 12.60 13.74
C HIS A 513 16.06 13.19 14.89
N TRP A 514 16.63 13.12 16.09
CA TRP A 514 15.99 13.47 17.34
C TRP A 514 16.10 14.97 17.64
N PHE A 515 14.98 15.56 18.04
CA PHE A 515 14.88 16.94 18.48
C PHE A 515 14.20 16.99 19.85
N ASP A 516 14.85 17.58 20.85
CA ASP A 516 14.27 17.73 22.18
C ASP A 516 13.47 19.04 22.26
N CYS A 517 12.15 18.93 22.43
CA CYS A 517 11.28 20.10 22.52
C CYS A 517 11.64 21.01 23.71
N LYS A 518 12.18 20.44 24.80
CA LYS A 518 12.63 21.20 25.98
C LYS A 518 13.85 22.04 25.66
N GLU A 519 14.82 21.47 24.94
CA GLU A 519 16.04 22.18 24.51
C GLU A 519 15.72 23.27 23.47
N LEU A 520 14.73 23.02 22.61
CA LEU A 520 14.23 23.99 21.63
C LEU A 520 13.33 25.08 22.25
N GLY A 521 13.06 25.02 23.56
CA GLY A 521 12.26 26.01 24.26
C GLY A 521 10.77 26.00 23.89
N PHE A 522 10.23 24.86 23.44
CA PHE A 522 8.82 24.73 23.11
C PHE A 522 7.96 24.72 24.37
N ASP A 523 6.77 25.31 24.27
CA ASP A 523 5.79 25.22 25.34
C ASP A 523 5.22 23.79 25.44
N THR A 524 5.11 23.30 26.67
CA THR A 524 4.46 22.04 27.02
C THR A 524 2.98 21.99 26.66
N THR A 525 2.30 23.14 26.55
CA THR A 525 0.85 23.19 26.30
C THR A 525 0.45 22.86 24.86
N ASN A 526 1.30 23.15 23.86
CA ASN A 526 1.01 22.88 22.45
C ASN A 526 2.26 22.45 21.67
N PRO A 527 2.84 21.27 22.01
CA PRO A 527 4.08 20.80 21.40
C PRO A 527 3.93 20.50 19.90
N VAL A 528 2.75 20.11 19.43
CA VAL A 528 2.49 19.79 18.01
C VAL A 528 2.65 21.03 17.12
N THR A 529 2.10 22.17 17.52
CA THR A 529 2.16 23.40 16.71
C THR A 529 3.57 23.99 16.68
N ALA A 530 4.27 23.97 17.82
CA ALA A 530 5.66 24.40 17.90
C ALA A 530 6.59 23.51 17.06
N ALA A 531 6.46 22.18 17.20
CA ALA A 531 7.23 21.22 16.41
C ALA A 531 6.95 21.33 14.90
N ARG A 532 5.69 21.54 14.49
CA ARG A 532 5.35 21.78 13.07
C ARG A 532 6.06 23.02 12.52
N SER A 533 6.01 24.12 13.26
CA SER A 533 6.63 25.38 12.85
C SER A 533 8.15 25.23 12.71
N HIS A 534 8.81 24.60 13.69
CA HIS A 534 10.23 24.32 13.64
C HIS A 534 10.60 23.37 12.49
N PHE A 535 9.83 22.30 12.30
CA PHE A 535 10.01 21.35 11.20
C PHE A 535 9.95 22.05 9.84
N GLN A 536 8.98 22.93 9.62
CA GLN A 536 8.83 23.71 8.39
C GLN A 536 10.05 24.60 8.12
N GLN A 537 10.68 25.14 9.17
CA GLN A 537 11.92 25.91 9.07
C GLN A 537 13.11 25.02 8.70
N ILE A 538 13.35 23.93 9.45
CA ILE A 538 14.53 23.09 9.22
C ILE A 538 14.44 22.35 7.88
N ARG A 539 13.28 21.83 7.46
CA ARG A 539 13.17 21.12 6.17
C ARG A 539 13.47 22.01 4.96
N SER A 540 13.46 23.34 5.15
CA SER A 540 13.81 24.33 4.13
C SER A 540 15.28 24.76 4.18
N SER A 541 16.04 24.31 5.18
CA SER A 541 17.46 24.61 5.34
C SER A 541 18.33 23.67 4.52
N ASP A 542 19.49 24.17 4.06
CA ASP A 542 20.46 23.37 3.30
C ASP A 542 20.96 22.16 4.11
N GLU A 543 21.04 22.29 5.43
CA GLU A 543 21.48 21.23 6.35
C GLU A 543 20.52 20.03 6.40
N TRP A 544 19.22 20.24 6.21
CA TRP A 544 18.21 19.21 6.47
C TRP A 544 17.37 18.82 5.26
N ALA A 545 17.34 19.63 4.20
CA ALA A 545 16.47 19.44 3.04
C ALA A 545 16.62 18.07 2.35
N ASN A 546 17.79 17.43 2.48
CA ASN A 546 18.12 16.14 1.87
C ASN A 546 18.30 15.01 2.91
N HIS A 547 18.00 15.26 4.18
CA HIS A 547 18.18 14.30 5.28
C HIS A 547 16.87 13.73 5.81
N ILE A 548 15.80 14.53 5.76
CA ILE A 548 14.50 14.20 6.35
C ILE A 548 13.38 14.23 5.31
N ALA A 549 12.38 13.37 5.47
CA ALA A 549 11.19 13.37 4.62
C ALA A 549 10.51 14.75 4.67
N PRO A 550 9.98 15.26 3.54
CA PRO A 550 9.57 16.67 3.47
C PRO A 550 8.20 16.98 4.07
N SER A 551 7.28 16.01 4.13
CA SER A 551 5.85 16.24 4.44
C SER A 551 5.40 15.72 5.80
N VAL A 552 6.20 14.86 6.45
CA VAL A 552 5.80 14.16 7.67
C VAL A 552 6.95 14.09 8.65
N PHE A 553 6.64 14.32 9.92
CA PHE A 553 7.55 14.08 11.04
C PHE A 553 6.84 13.37 12.19
N LEU A 554 7.63 12.88 13.13
CA LEU A 554 7.15 12.11 14.28
C LEU A 554 7.24 12.93 15.57
N LEU A 555 6.37 12.63 16.53
CA LEU A 555 6.42 13.22 17.86
C LEU A 555 6.05 12.16 18.90
N VAL A 556 6.82 12.14 19.99
CA VAL A 556 6.59 11.27 21.15
C VAL A 556 5.97 12.14 22.25
N ASP A 557 4.65 12.03 22.40
CA ASP A 557 3.89 12.67 23.47
C ASP A 557 3.65 11.71 24.63
N HIS A 558 2.96 12.19 25.67
CA HIS A 558 2.67 11.40 26.87
C HIS A 558 1.85 10.11 26.59
N PHE A 559 0.96 10.12 25.60
CA PHE A 559 0.26 8.91 25.16
C PHE A 559 1.20 7.92 24.48
N GLY A 560 2.11 8.41 23.64
CA GLY A 560 3.17 7.59 23.06
C GLY A 560 4.01 6.94 24.16
N VAL A 561 4.45 7.71 25.15
CA VAL A 561 5.19 7.21 26.33
C VAL A 561 4.41 6.08 27.02
N GLY A 562 3.16 6.35 27.44
CA GLY A 562 2.33 5.37 28.15
C GLY A 562 2.14 4.07 27.36
N SER A 563 2.12 4.14 26.03
CA SER A 563 1.99 2.94 25.18
C SER A 563 3.17 1.98 25.20
N TYR A 564 4.34 2.44 25.65
CA TYR A 564 5.55 1.61 25.79
C TYR A 564 5.87 1.28 27.25
N THR A 565 5.49 2.14 28.20
CA THR A 565 5.94 2.03 29.60
C THR A 565 4.88 1.51 30.56
N ASP A 566 3.59 1.58 30.20
CA ASP A 566 2.48 1.22 31.09
C ASP A 566 1.77 -0.04 30.58
N ASP A 567 1.94 -1.15 31.30
CA ASP A 567 1.29 -2.44 31.00
C ASP A 567 -0.24 -2.35 31.08
N GLU A 568 -0.78 -1.51 31.97
CA GLU A 568 -2.23 -1.33 32.12
C GLU A 568 -2.83 -0.55 30.95
N PHE A 569 -2.00 0.27 30.28
CA PHE A 569 -2.40 1.09 29.14
C PHE A 569 -3.15 0.27 28.09
N ASN A 570 -2.65 -0.92 27.75
CA ASN A 570 -3.26 -1.82 26.75
C ASN A 570 -3.94 -3.06 27.35
N ALA A 571 -3.89 -3.26 28.67
CA ALA A 571 -4.37 -4.49 29.32
C ALA A 571 -5.87 -4.78 29.10
N SER A 572 -6.71 -3.75 29.01
CA SER A 572 -8.15 -3.93 28.82
C SER A 572 -8.52 -4.42 27.41
N PHE A 573 -7.73 -4.06 26.40
CA PHE A 573 -7.96 -4.46 25.01
C PHE A 573 -7.31 -5.79 24.67
N THR A 574 -6.12 -6.06 25.20
CA THR A 574 -5.36 -7.29 24.92
C THR A 574 -5.97 -8.55 25.56
N LYS A 575 -6.89 -8.39 26.51
CA LYS A 575 -7.63 -9.49 27.16
C LYS A 575 -8.97 -9.80 26.48
N ASP A 576 -9.48 -8.91 25.65
CA ASP A 576 -10.74 -9.11 24.94
C ASP A 576 -10.52 -10.02 23.73
N LYS A 577 -11.35 -11.06 23.57
CA LYS A 577 -11.25 -11.99 22.45
C LYS A 577 -11.69 -11.36 21.12
N GLY A 578 -12.46 -10.26 21.16
CA GLY A 578 -12.88 -9.53 19.97
C GLY A 578 -11.78 -8.66 19.35
N PHE A 579 -10.63 -8.50 20.01
CA PHE A 579 -9.55 -7.64 19.57
C PHE A 579 -8.27 -8.39 19.23
N LEU A 580 -7.65 -8.00 18.12
CA LEU A 580 -6.33 -8.49 17.75
C LEU A 580 -5.29 -7.82 18.64
N LYS A 581 -4.56 -8.60 19.43
CA LYS A 581 -3.54 -8.08 20.37
C LYS A 581 -2.51 -7.19 19.67
N GLY A 582 -2.13 -7.54 18.44
CA GLY A 582 -1.20 -6.76 17.63
C GLY A 582 -1.64 -5.32 17.38
N ASP A 583 -2.94 -5.00 17.46
CA ASP A 583 -3.44 -3.64 17.24
C ASP A 583 -3.16 -2.69 18.41
N PHE A 584 -2.85 -3.24 19.59
CA PHE A 584 -2.65 -2.47 20.82
C PHE A 584 -1.19 -2.55 21.28
N GLN A 585 -0.30 -2.05 20.44
CA GLN A 585 1.15 -1.98 20.68
C GLN A 585 1.63 -0.52 20.86
N GLY A 586 2.93 -0.35 21.12
CA GLY A 586 3.56 0.95 21.24
C GLY A 586 3.45 1.79 19.97
N HIS A 587 3.15 3.08 20.10
CA HIS A 587 2.87 3.95 18.97
C HIS A 587 3.47 5.35 19.14
N VAL A 588 3.56 6.07 18.03
CA VAL A 588 4.04 7.46 17.95
C VAL A 588 3.04 8.32 17.20
N LEU A 589 3.15 9.64 17.34
CA LEU A 589 2.33 10.59 16.60
C LEU A 589 3.02 10.93 15.28
N ALA A 590 2.36 10.66 14.16
CA ALA A 590 2.76 11.16 12.84
C ALA A 590 2.02 12.46 12.54
N ILE A 591 2.75 13.51 12.19
CA ILE A 591 2.20 14.86 12.00
C ILE A 591 2.41 15.28 10.55
N ASP A 592 1.34 15.81 9.95
CA ASP A 592 1.40 16.47 8.65
C ASP A 592 2.01 17.86 8.82
N ALA A 593 3.14 18.07 8.14
CA ALA A 593 3.91 19.28 8.20
C ALA A 593 3.21 20.47 7.50
N ASP A 594 2.34 20.19 6.54
CA ASP A 594 1.69 21.18 5.68
C ASP A 594 0.22 21.42 6.01
N PHE A 595 -0.29 20.76 7.06
CA PHE A 595 -1.67 20.89 7.48
C PHE A 595 -2.00 22.28 8.04
N ASP A 596 -3.07 22.87 7.53
CA ASP A 596 -3.57 24.19 7.88
C ASP A 596 -5.02 24.11 8.40
N ASN A 597 -5.18 24.35 9.71
CA ASN A 597 -6.47 24.36 10.41
C ASN A 597 -7.41 25.48 9.95
N SER A 598 -6.91 26.52 9.29
CA SER A 598 -7.75 27.67 8.91
C SER A 598 -8.70 27.35 7.74
N ALA A 599 -8.36 26.35 6.92
CA ALA A 599 -9.15 25.97 5.76
C ALA A 599 -10.44 25.21 6.14
N THR A 600 -10.44 24.49 7.26
CA THR A 600 -11.57 23.65 7.67
C THR A 600 -12.71 24.43 8.32
N THR A 601 -12.44 25.64 8.83
CA THR A 601 -13.46 26.58 9.36
C THR A 601 -14.19 27.40 8.28
N SER A 602 -13.70 27.38 7.04
CA SER A 602 -14.30 28.15 5.93
C SER A 602 -15.33 27.36 5.11
N GLU A 603 -15.38 26.04 5.26
CA GLU A 603 -16.20 25.15 4.42
C GLU A 603 -17.61 24.89 4.99
N SER A 604 -17.95 25.45 6.17
CA SER A 604 -19.26 25.29 6.82
C SER A 604 -20.19 26.51 6.67
N ALA A 605 -19.91 27.41 5.71
CA ALA A 605 -20.64 28.68 5.56
C ALA A 605 -21.63 28.72 4.39
N ASP A 606 -21.87 27.62 3.67
CA ASP A 606 -22.95 27.54 2.67
C ASP A 606 -24.07 26.62 3.15
N GLY A 607 -25.16 27.26 3.57
CA GLY A 607 -26.37 26.60 4.02
C GLY A 607 -27.07 25.87 2.88
N MET A 608 -27.27 24.57 3.06
CA MET A 608 -28.41 23.75 2.60
C MET A 608 -28.10 22.26 2.84
N ALA A 609 -27.79 21.89 4.09
CA ALA A 609 -27.79 20.51 4.54
C ALA A 609 -28.64 20.41 5.81
N ASN A 610 -29.70 19.61 5.73
CA ASN A 610 -30.67 19.36 6.78
C ASN A 610 -30.00 19.07 8.13
N GLU A 611 -30.44 19.79 9.16
CA GLU A 611 -29.98 19.70 10.55
C GLU A 611 -30.32 18.38 11.29
N GLU A 612 -30.60 17.27 10.59
CA GLU A 612 -31.04 16.01 11.21
C GLU A 612 -30.11 14.79 11.02
N LEU A 613 -28.90 14.98 10.46
CA LEU A 613 -27.84 13.96 10.48
C LEU A 613 -26.60 14.48 11.22
N GLN A 614 -26.71 14.64 12.54
CA GLN A 614 -25.55 14.73 13.42
C GLN A 614 -24.91 13.35 13.58
N ASP A 615 -24.15 12.91 12.59
CA ASP A 615 -22.93 12.15 12.86
C ASP A 615 -21.78 13.15 12.66
N GLU A 616 -21.15 13.58 13.75
CA GLU A 616 -19.93 14.40 13.71
C GLU A 616 -18.84 13.60 12.98
N ALA A 617 -18.79 13.69 11.66
CA ALA A 617 -17.73 13.07 10.86
C ALA A 617 -16.39 13.66 11.33
N ILE A 618 -15.65 12.89 12.14
CA ILE A 618 -14.41 13.34 12.77
C ILE A 618 -13.43 13.76 11.67
N GLN A 619 -13.29 15.07 11.51
CA GLN A 619 -12.40 15.67 10.52
C GLN A 619 -10.95 15.30 10.83
N TYR A 620 -10.14 15.15 9.78
CA TYR A 620 -8.71 14.85 9.94
C TYR A 620 -8.00 15.98 10.70
N PRO A 621 -7.33 15.71 11.85
CA PRO A 621 -6.79 16.76 12.71
C PRO A 621 -5.34 17.18 12.34
N GLY A 622 -4.85 16.80 11.16
CA GLY A 622 -3.46 17.08 10.73
C GLY A 622 -2.39 16.21 11.39
N HIS A 623 -2.80 15.19 12.11
CA HIS A 623 -1.92 14.22 12.76
C HIS A 623 -2.69 12.92 13.01
N MET A 624 -1.96 11.83 13.23
CA MET A 624 -2.54 10.55 13.62
C MET A 624 -1.52 9.73 14.40
N ARG A 625 -1.99 8.79 15.22
CA ARG A 625 -1.10 7.82 15.87
C ARG A 625 -0.82 6.65 14.94
N ILE A 626 0.38 6.11 15.00
CA ILE A 626 0.80 4.96 14.20
C ILE A 626 1.68 4.03 15.02
N LEU A 627 1.50 2.71 14.87
CA LEU A 627 2.37 1.73 15.50
C LEU A 627 3.83 1.91 15.05
N GLY A 628 4.77 1.75 15.99
CA GLY A 628 6.19 2.01 15.74
C GLY A 628 6.75 1.24 14.55
N ASN A 629 6.51 -0.07 14.47
CA ASN A 629 6.98 -0.93 13.39
C ASN A 629 6.40 -0.62 12.00
N LEU A 630 5.33 0.17 11.90
CA LEU A 630 4.71 0.58 10.63
C LEU A 630 5.30 1.88 10.07
N VAL A 631 6.12 2.60 10.84
CA VAL A 631 6.75 3.85 10.42
C VAL A 631 7.63 3.62 9.18
N TRP A 632 8.55 2.65 9.24
CA TRP A 632 9.47 2.39 8.14
C TRP A 632 8.91 1.46 7.06
N SER A 633 7.97 0.56 7.40
CA SER A 633 7.39 -0.37 6.43
C SER A 633 6.20 0.19 5.66
N GLU A 634 5.53 1.21 6.17
CA GLU A 634 4.30 1.75 5.56
C GLU A 634 4.32 3.26 5.43
N LEU A 635 4.44 4.01 6.55
CA LEU A 635 4.36 5.47 6.52
C LEU A 635 5.43 6.08 5.61
N TYR A 636 6.70 5.70 5.82
CA TYR A 636 7.82 6.21 5.05
C TYR A 636 7.71 5.88 3.56
N PRO A 637 7.55 4.60 3.13
CA PRO A 637 7.46 4.29 1.70
C PRO A 637 6.22 4.90 1.04
N MET A 638 5.05 4.90 1.68
CA MET A 638 3.83 5.45 1.07
C MET A 638 3.88 6.98 0.95
N THR A 639 4.54 7.66 1.89
CA THR A 639 4.77 9.11 1.81
C THR A 639 5.82 9.42 0.75
N MET A 640 6.92 8.65 0.69
CA MET A 640 8.00 8.84 -0.28
C MET A 640 7.54 8.60 -1.72
N LEU A 641 6.74 7.53 -1.94
CA LEU A 641 6.11 7.24 -3.23
C LEU A 641 4.90 8.16 -3.52
N GLN A 642 4.52 9.02 -2.57
CA GLN A 642 3.34 9.88 -2.63
C GLN A 642 2.04 9.15 -2.98
N SER A 643 1.95 7.86 -2.65
CA SER A 643 0.79 7.02 -2.97
C SER A 643 -0.39 7.31 -2.04
N VAL A 644 -0.12 7.70 -0.79
CA VAL A 644 -1.14 7.91 0.25
C VAL A 644 -0.69 8.99 1.23
N GLY A 645 -1.52 10.01 1.47
CA GLY A 645 -1.30 11.03 2.50
C GLY A 645 -1.79 10.61 3.89
N LEU A 646 -1.38 11.33 4.95
CA LEU A 646 -1.78 10.98 6.33
C LEU A 646 -3.29 10.96 6.56
N GLN A 647 -4.05 11.80 5.86
CA GLN A 647 -5.52 11.79 5.91
C GLN A 647 -6.11 10.42 5.54
N ASN A 648 -5.49 9.72 4.59
CA ASN A 648 -5.96 8.42 4.16
C ASN A 648 -5.64 7.33 5.19
N PHE A 649 -4.49 7.42 5.85
CA PHE A 649 -4.16 6.55 6.99
C PHE A 649 -5.06 6.84 8.19
N TRP A 650 -5.37 8.12 8.46
CA TRP A 650 -6.32 8.52 9.50
C TRP A 650 -7.67 7.86 9.31
N ALA A 651 -8.17 7.76 8.07
CA ALA A 651 -9.43 7.09 7.80
C ALA A 651 -9.42 5.59 8.19
N GLN A 652 -8.26 4.93 8.18
CA GLN A 652 -8.09 3.56 8.68
C GLN A 652 -7.93 3.51 10.22
N ALA A 653 -7.44 4.59 10.83
CA ALA A 653 -7.18 4.69 12.26
C ALA A 653 -8.39 5.22 13.07
N ARG A 654 -9.29 5.98 12.44
CA ARG A 654 -10.31 6.79 13.13
C ARG A 654 -11.27 5.98 13.98
N GLU A 655 -11.51 4.72 13.64
CA GLU A 655 -12.41 3.85 14.39
C GLU A 655 -11.68 3.07 15.49
N HIS A 656 -10.35 2.98 15.43
CA HIS A 656 -9.57 2.31 16.47
C HIS A 656 -9.87 2.96 17.85
N PRO A 657 -10.02 2.19 18.94
CA PRO A 657 -10.39 2.76 20.25
C PRO A 657 -9.41 3.81 20.80
N LYS A 658 -8.18 3.80 20.28
CA LYS A 658 -7.11 4.77 20.59
C LYS A 658 -6.72 5.66 19.40
N LYS A 659 -7.47 5.62 18.31
CA LYS A 659 -7.20 6.37 17.08
C LYS A 659 -5.80 6.12 16.50
N VAL A 660 -5.36 4.86 16.52
CA VAL A 660 -4.03 4.40 16.09
C VAL A 660 -4.16 3.67 14.76
N TYR A 661 -3.28 3.99 13.81
CA TYR A 661 -3.12 3.22 12.59
C TYR A 661 -2.36 1.92 12.88
N THR A 662 -3.01 0.79 12.63
CA THR A 662 -2.52 -0.56 12.97
C THR A 662 -2.26 -1.43 11.72
N GLY A 663 -2.10 -0.78 10.57
CA GLY A 663 -2.09 -1.39 9.24
C GLY A 663 -3.48 -1.32 8.60
N PRO A 664 -3.66 -1.88 7.39
CA PRO A 664 -4.97 -1.99 6.78
C PRO A 664 -5.95 -2.76 7.67
N THR A 665 -7.21 -2.34 7.67
CA THR A 665 -8.27 -2.92 8.50
C THR A 665 -9.39 -3.48 7.63
N VAL A 666 -10.14 -4.44 8.17
CA VAL A 666 -11.28 -5.07 7.49
C VAL A 666 -12.58 -4.82 8.24
N PRO A 667 -13.76 -4.94 7.58
CA PRO A 667 -15.05 -4.59 8.17
C PRO A 667 -15.31 -5.20 9.56
N SER A 668 -15.09 -6.52 9.74
CA SER A 668 -15.34 -7.16 11.04
C SER A 668 -14.43 -6.62 12.15
N GLN A 669 -13.19 -6.23 11.84
CA GLN A 669 -12.28 -5.61 12.80
C GLN A 669 -12.76 -4.22 13.21
N VAL A 670 -13.25 -3.43 12.25
CA VAL A 670 -13.75 -2.07 12.48
C VAL A 670 -15.06 -2.07 13.25
N GLU A 671 -15.96 -3.03 12.95
CA GLU A 671 -17.25 -3.18 13.63
C GLU A 671 -17.07 -3.40 15.13
N SER A 672 -16.19 -4.33 15.54
CA SER A 672 -15.88 -4.55 16.97
C SER A 672 -15.33 -3.30 17.66
N TRP A 673 -14.57 -2.46 16.95
CA TRP A 673 -14.10 -1.19 17.51
C TRP A 673 -15.23 -0.18 17.67
N LYS A 674 -16.15 -0.11 16.71
CA LYS A 674 -17.33 0.77 16.78
C LYS A 674 -18.24 0.41 17.93
N GLU A 675 -18.52 -0.88 18.13
CA GLU A 675 -19.31 -1.35 19.27
C GLU A 675 -18.68 -0.91 20.60
N ARG A 676 -17.36 -1.05 20.72
CA ARG A 676 -16.63 -0.61 21.90
C ARG A 676 -16.64 0.91 22.09
N ASN A 677 -16.46 1.66 21.00
CA ASN A 677 -16.53 3.12 21.02
C ASN A 677 -17.93 3.60 21.39
N ALA A 678 -18.98 2.98 20.87
CA ALA A 678 -20.37 3.28 21.21
C ALA A 678 -20.64 3.03 22.70
N MET A 679 -20.16 1.90 23.25
CA MET A 679 -20.27 1.60 24.67
C MET A 679 -19.51 2.62 25.53
N LYS A 680 -18.28 2.97 25.14
CA LYS A 680 -17.47 3.99 25.82
C LYS A 680 -18.16 5.35 25.80
N THR A 681 -18.68 5.76 24.65
CA THR A 681 -19.45 6.99 24.47
C THR A 681 -20.65 7.03 25.43
N LEU A 682 -21.46 5.97 25.46
CA LEU A 682 -22.62 5.87 26.36
C LEU A 682 -22.24 6.00 27.85
N MET A 683 -21.18 5.32 28.28
CA MET A 683 -20.68 5.42 29.65
C MET A 683 -20.16 6.83 29.96
N MET A 684 -19.46 7.45 29.02
CA MET A 684 -18.91 8.80 29.18
C MET A 684 -19.99 9.86 29.19
N ASP A 685 -21.04 9.74 28.37
CA ASP A 685 -22.20 10.64 28.42
C ASP A 685 -22.87 10.59 29.79
N SER A 686 -23.11 9.38 30.30
CA SER A 686 -23.66 9.18 31.64
C SER A 686 -22.77 9.80 32.73
N PHE A 687 -21.45 9.69 32.61
CA PHE A 687 -20.51 10.30 33.55
C PHE A 687 -20.46 11.82 33.44
N VAL A 688 -20.49 12.36 32.22
CA VAL A 688 -20.56 13.81 31.99
C VAL A 688 -21.84 14.39 32.55
N ASP A 689 -22.98 13.72 32.38
CA ASP A 689 -24.26 14.16 32.94
C ASP A 689 -24.24 14.12 34.47
N TYR A 690 -23.68 13.06 35.07
CA TYR A 690 -23.40 13.04 36.51
C TYR A 690 -22.50 14.20 36.95
N LEU A 691 -21.45 14.52 36.19
CA LEU A 691 -20.58 15.66 36.49
C LEU A 691 -21.29 17.00 36.31
N LYS A 692 -22.20 17.16 35.34
CA LYS A 692 -22.98 18.39 35.21
C LYS A 692 -23.80 18.66 36.47
N GLU A 693 -24.33 17.61 37.11
CA GLU A 693 -25.05 17.74 38.38
C GLU A 693 -24.15 18.02 39.58
N LYS A 694 -22.93 17.45 39.62
CA LYS A 694 -22.04 17.52 40.81
C LYS A 694 -20.96 18.60 40.73
N ASN A 695 -20.39 18.81 39.55
CA ASN A 695 -19.30 19.74 39.28
C ASN A 695 -19.32 20.20 37.81
N PRO A 696 -20.15 21.22 37.47
CA PRO A 696 -20.31 21.71 36.10
C PRO A 696 -19.01 22.15 35.42
N THR A 697 -18.07 22.70 36.19
CA THR A 697 -16.76 23.13 35.67
C THR A 697 -15.93 21.93 35.21
N LEU A 698 -15.95 20.83 35.95
CA LEU A 698 -15.26 19.61 35.54
C LEU A 698 -15.95 18.95 34.35
N ALA A 699 -17.29 18.96 34.31
CA ALA A 699 -18.04 18.48 33.14
C ALA A 699 -17.63 19.22 31.86
N GLY A 700 -17.52 20.56 31.93
CA GLY A 700 -17.06 21.37 30.81
C GLY A 700 -15.64 21.02 30.34
N LYS A 701 -14.72 20.73 31.27
CA LYS A 701 -13.36 20.28 30.94
C LYS A 701 -13.35 18.90 30.28
N VAL A 702 -14.07 17.93 30.83
CA VAL A 702 -14.16 16.57 30.25
C VAL A 702 -14.78 16.62 28.86
N GLN A 703 -15.81 17.44 28.67
CA GLN A 703 -16.43 17.64 27.35
C GLN A 703 -15.49 18.34 26.36
N GLY A 704 -14.65 19.28 26.83
CA GLY A 704 -13.57 19.87 26.05
C GLY A 704 -12.54 18.84 25.58
N TYR A 705 -12.02 18.02 26.51
CA TYR A 705 -11.07 16.96 26.17
C TYR A 705 -11.62 15.94 25.18
N ARG A 706 -12.92 15.64 25.24
CA ARG A 706 -13.58 14.75 24.26
C ARG A 706 -13.62 15.36 22.86
N LYS A 707 -13.94 16.66 22.75
CA LYS A 707 -13.95 17.38 21.45
C LYS A 707 -12.56 17.48 20.82
N GLU A 708 -11.52 17.57 21.65
CA GLU A 708 -10.13 17.63 21.22
C GLU A 708 -9.54 16.23 20.90
N GLY A 709 -10.33 15.15 21.06
CA GLY A 709 -9.89 13.78 20.79
C GLY A 709 -8.90 13.23 21.83
N HIS A 710 -8.81 13.85 23.01
CA HIS A 710 -7.94 13.43 24.10
C HIS A 710 -8.53 12.29 24.95
N ILE A 711 -9.84 12.07 24.91
CA ILE A 711 -10.56 11.02 25.66
C ILE A 711 -11.46 10.22 24.75
#